data_AF-A0A507C8Q2-F1
#
_entry.id   AF-A0A507C8Q2-F1
#
_cell.length_a   1.000
_cell.length_b   1.000
_cell.length_c   1.000
_cell.angle_alpha   90.00
_cell.angle_beta   90.00
_cell.angle_gamma   90.00
#
_symmetry.space_group_name_H-M   'P 1'
#
loop_
_entity.id
_entity.type
_entity.pdbx_description
1 polymer ?
#
loop_
_entity_poly.entity_id
_entity_poly.type
_entity_poly.pdbx_seq_one_letter_code
_entity_poly.pdbx_strand_id
1 'polypeptide(L)'
;MIPRLRLAASHAVRVSTYAGTRRLPILAQTFATSVTRKQASEAPSSSSKPSASALKIFPPLSSAEAFLSGSAANYVAEMYTSWLHDPKSVHISWQVYFRNILSAEPGSPFIPPPTISSASTAAAFSLPSSLSGGVTTPLSVNLDEVIGDAILEPEDFEKVPASEVMDHMKVQLMVRAYQVRGHQLAHLDPLGISGTNPSDAPELDYKFYGFTEADLKRQFFLGLGILPWFLQNEGRKSMSLQEMIDRLRKTYCGSIGVEYSHIPDRRQCDWLRQRLEVPTPFEYTKAEKTVILDRLLWAHQFERFVAAKYPSEKRFGLEGCEALIPGMKSMIDNSVELGIETIVMGMPHRGRLNVLCNVVRKPLESIFTEFSHSAESTVEGSGDVKYHLGMNFDRPTPSGKRVHLSLAANPSHLEAVNPVVQGKVRATQFYDNDEALRKKSMAVLMHGDAAFAGQGIVYETLGMSDLPFYTTGGSIHIIVNNQIGFTTDPRFSRSTPYCSDVAKTVSAPIFHVNADDTEAVVYCMELASEWRAKFKKDVVLDLVCYRKHGHNETDQPQFTQPTMYKRIAQMRPTLDLYTDKLIAEGTFTAAEIKAMTENVWNILEDKYKQSKDYKPSNSDWVSSAWHGFKSPQELAASTVQPRFTGTELEVLRNIGVAASSYPKDFAIHPNLARILRAREKNLSDGEGIDWATAESMAFGTLLGEGNHVRLSGQDVERGTFSHRHAVLHDQKSDSTHVPLNNLVAAGAAKSASPFIVCNSSLSEFGVLGFELGYSMIDPAQLVLWEAQFGDFANTAQCIIDQFIAGGEQKWLQRTGLTLLLPHGYDGQGPEHSSARIERFLSLVDEDPYMLPPTDRMDKGSYARQHQDCNMQVVYPSVPSNYFHVLRRQVHRDFRKPLIVFESKALLRHPLAKSHLAEMGPETRFQRIIPEVLHPNPLEGMQLCPPPPDATSPVAWSGNNAEPRIPYALQKTTDNFALSPPSETKTLIFCSGQVYYLLYKARALNRLKDVAIVRIEQLAPFPFWEVVKIVDMYSNKLQEVVWCQEEAMNSGAWSHVQPRLETAIAKSKWWENGGARKAEDNLHKSRFPGGLANASDRHGRVKESTSIRGSRTIRYAGRDPAAAPATGFKTQHDFEERMLVAEALMGGKLLKPKDIVDKVPLFV
;
A
#
# COMPACT_ATOMS: atom_id res chain seq x y z
N MET A 1 31.67 25.75 45.58
CA MET A 1 32.63 26.86 45.81
C MET A 1 33.51 27.01 44.57
N ILE A 2 34.14 28.17 44.37
CA ILE A 2 34.99 28.50 43.20
C ILE A 2 36.44 28.69 43.67
N PRO A 3 37.43 28.03 43.04
CA PRO A 3 38.51 28.80 42.40
C PRO A 3 39.05 28.19 41.07
N ARG A 4 39.65 28.93 40.13
CA ARG A 4 39.72 30.40 39.85
C ARG A 4 40.42 30.64 38.47
N LEU A 5 39.86 31.51 37.61
CA LEU A 5 40.57 32.46 36.67
C LEU A 5 41.48 31.86 35.52
N ARG A 6 41.77 32.53 34.37
CA ARG A 6 41.32 33.81 33.75
C ARG A 6 41.61 33.91 32.21
N LEU A 7 40.79 34.72 31.51
CA LEU A 7 41.05 35.76 30.44
C LEU A 7 42.25 35.63 29.43
N ALA A 8 42.22 36.18 28.21
CA ALA A 8 41.34 37.19 27.55
C ALA A 8 41.24 36.95 26.01
N ALA A 9 40.15 37.34 25.31
CA ALA A 9 39.98 38.57 24.48
C ALA A 9 40.85 38.62 23.18
N SER A 10 40.49 39.24 22.03
CA SER A 10 39.36 40.03 21.48
C SER A 10 39.64 40.27 19.96
N HIS A 11 38.83 40.78 19.01
CA HIS A 11 37.47 41.34 18.85
C HIS A 11 37.21 41.45 17.30
N ALA A 12 36.12 41.99 16.72
CA ALA A 12 34.66 41.86 16.90
C ALA A 12 33.94 42.80 15.89
N VAL A 13 32.89 42.36 15.16
CA VAL A 13 32.08 43.23 14.27
C VAL A 13 30.59 43.26 14.65
N ARG A 14 30.21 44.43 15.18
CA ARG A 14 28.89 45.07 15.29
C ARG A 14 27.67 44.44 14.60
N VAL A 15 26.60 44.31 15.36
CA VAL A 15 25.21 44.60 14.93
C VAL A 15 24.73 45.85 15.68
N SER A 16 23.96 46.73 15.03
CA SER A 16 23.53 48.00 15.62
C SER A 16 22.05 47.98 16.00
N THR A 17 21.75 48.34 17.24
CA THR A 17 20.39 48.71 17.68
C THR A 17 20.17 50.21 17.58
N TYR A 18 18.92 50.64 17.37
CA TYR A 18 18.45 51.99 17.65
C TYR A 18 16.97 51.92 18.03
N ALA A 19 16.53 52.75 18.97
CA ALA A 19 15.14 52.80 19.45
C ALA A 19 14.57 54.23 19.33
N GLY A 20 13.29 54.35 19.00
CA GLY A 20 12.61 55.63 18.79
C GLY A 20 11.10 55.53 18.99
N THR A 21 10.60 56.03 20.12
CA THR A 21 9.17 56.08 20.50
C THR A 21 8.33 56.91 19.50
N ARG A 22 6.98 56.76 19.38
CA ARG A 22 5.95 57.04 20.42
C ARG A 22 4.52 56.81 19.87
N ARG A 23 3.56 56.35 20.71
CA ARG A 23 2.06 56.46 20.58
C ARG A 23 1.42 55.71 19.39
N LEU A 24 0.15 55.25 19.39
CA LEU A 24 -1.03 55.32 20.30
C LEU A 24 -1.96 54.07 20.03
N PRO A 25 -3.21 53.99 20.56
CA PRO A 25 -3.65 53.26 21.76
C PRO A 25 -4.17 51.81 21.55
N ILE A 26 -4.47 51.13 22.67
CA ILE A 26 -5.34 49.93 22.73
C ILE A 26 -6.81 50.35 22.78
N LEU A 27 -7.70 49.63 22.09
CA LEU A 27 -9.13 49.63 22.38
C LEU A 27 -9.78 48.32 21.91
N ALA A 28 -10.55 47.70 22.80
CA ALA A 28 -11.37 46.54 22.50
C ALA A 28 -12.77 46.77 23.06
N GLN A 29 -13.80 46.63 22.22
CA GLN A 29 -15.13 46.18 22.66
C GLN A 29 -16.04 45.80 21.49
N THR A 30 -16.99 44.93 21.83
CA THR A 30 -18.16 44.50 21.06
C THR A 30 -18.99 45.65 20.48
N PHE A 31 -19.69 45.40 19.36
CA PHE A 31 -21.13 45.66 19.29
C PHE A 31 -21.81 44.75 18.25
N ALA A 32 -23.10 44.49 18.44
CA ALA A 32 -23.97 43.80 17.50
C ALA A 32 -25.13 44.72 17.09
N THR A 33 -25.66 44.57 15.87
CA THR A 33 -26.97 45.12 15.47
C THR A 33 -27.57 44.30 14.33
N SER A 34 -28.89 44.14 14.36
CA SER A 34 -29.72 43.62 13.26
C SER A 34 -30.39 44.77 12.50
N VAL A 35 -30.78 44.54 11.23
CA VAL A 35 -31.79 45.34 10.51
C VAL A 35 -32.62 44.40 9.61
N THR A 36 -33.91 44.70 9.45
CA THR A 36 -34.93 43.86 8.77
C THR A 36 -35.55 44.56 7.55
N ARG A 37 -36.09 43.82 6.54
CA ARG A 37 -37.28 44.29 5.77
C ARG A 37 -38.06 43.26 4.93
N LYS A 38 -39.32 43.05 5.34
CA LYS A 38 -40.61 42.90 4.58
C LYS A 38 -40.75 42.15 3.22
N GLN A 39 -41.48 41.02 3.28
CA GLN A 39 -42.83 40.74 2.69
C GLN A 39 -43.25 41.12 1.26
N ALA A 40 -43.70 40.10 0.49
CA ALA A 40 -44.97 39.98 -0.28
C ALA A 40 -45.14 38.48 -0.68
N SER A 41 -46.22 37.74 -0.37
CA SER A 41 -47.47 37.50 -1.16
C SER A 41 -47.25 37.24 -2.66
N GLU A 42 -47.84 36.24 -3.32
CA GLU A 42 -49.20 35.63 -3.15
C GLU A 42 -49.23 34.08 -3.28
N ALA A 43 -50.44 33.50 -3.27
CA ALA A 43 -50.73 32.09 -3.57
C ALA A 43 -51.89 31.98 -4.58
N PRO A 44 -52.15 30.79 -5.15
CA PRO A 44 -53.52 30.27 -5.02
C PRO A 44 -53.59 28.79 -4.59
N SER A 45 -54.76 28.40 -4.12
CA SER A 45 -55.06 27.08 -3.53
C SER A 45 -55.85 26.16 -4.45
N SER A 46 -55.66 24.85 -4.32
CA SER A 46 -56.75 23.87 -4.43
C SER A 46 -56.57 22.78 -3.37
N SER A 47 -57.66 22.17 -2.93
CA SER A 47 -57.68 21.37 -1.69
C SER A 47 -58.46 20.08 -1.81
N SER A 48 -57.93 19.00 -1.24
CA SER A 48 -58.73 17.88 -0.74
C SER A 48 -58.13 17.36 0.57
N LYS A 49 -58.99 17.06 1.55
CA LYS A 49 -58.65 16.26 2.74
C LYS A 49 -59.17 14.83 2.52
N PRO A 50 -58.64 13.85 3.26
CA PRO A 50 -59.52 13.25 4.25
C PRO A 50 -58.93 13.19 5.68
N SER A 51 -59.86 13.16 6.64
CA SER A 51 -59.73 12.80 8.06
C SER A 51 -58.39 12.26 8.57
N ALA A 52 -57.71 13.03 9.42
CA ALA A 52 -56.78 12.48 10.40
C ALA A 52 -57.55 12.04 11.65
N SER A 53 -57.49 10.75 12.00
CA SER A 53 -57.90 10.25 13.31
C SER A 53 -56.87 10.68 14.37
N ALA A 54 -57.33 10.96 15.60
CA ALA A 54 -56.46 11.48 16.65
C ALA A 54 -55.51 10.40 17.19
N LEU A 55 -54.20 10.58 16.97
CA LEU A 55 -53.17 9.89 17.74
C LEU A 55 -53.28 10.34 19.21
N LYS A 56 -53.34 9.38 20.14
CA LYS A 56 -53.30 9.66 21.57
C LYS A 56 -51.89 10.13 21.94
N ILE A 57 -51.80 11.29 22.59
CA ILE A 57 -50.54 11.89 23.01
C ILE A 57 -49.99 11.13 24.23
N PHE A 58 -48.68 10.85 24.22
CA PHE A 58 -47.96 10.26 25.35
C PHE A 58 -47.99 11.24 26.54
N PRO A 59 -48.27 10.80 27.78
CA PRO A 59 -48.30 11.71 28.93
C PRO A 59 -46.96 12.42 29.16
N PRO A 60 -46.93 13.63 29.75
CA PRO A 60 -45.71 14.41 29.91
C PRO A 60 -44.71 13.69 30.81
N LEU A 61 -43.50 13.47 30.28
CA LEU A 61 -42.42 12.73 30.92
C LEU A 61 -41.96 13.42 32.22
N SER A 62 -41.79 12.62 33.28
CA SER A 62 -41.29 13.10 34.58
C SER A 62 -39.77 13.07 34.66
N SER A 63 -39.18 13.86 35.56
CA SER A 63 -37.73 13.85 35.82
C SER A 63 -37.23 12.60 36.56
N ALA A 64 -38.11 11.63 36.88
CA ALA A 64 -37.74 10.38 37.55
C ALA A 64 -37.29 9.27 36.56
N GLU A 65 -37.62 9.40 35.27
CA GLU A 65 -37.48 8.32 34.28
C GLU A 65 -36.34 8.62 33.28
N ALA A 66 -35.11 8.80 33.78
CA ALA A 66 -33.98 9.29 33.00
C ALA A 66 -33.66 8.47 31.72
N PHE A 67 -34.00 7.18 31.68
CA PHE A 67 -33.80 6.31 30.51
C PHE A 67 -34.75 6.63 29.33
N LEU A 68 -35.81 7.41 29.55
CA LEU A 68 -36.72 7.92 28.52
C LEU A 68 -36.20 9.23 27.87
N SER A 69 -35.01 9.68 28.22
CA SER A 69 -34.41 10.93 27.70
C SER A 69 -33.28 10.68 26.69
N GLY A 70 -33.03 11.67 25.83
CA GLY A 70 -31.99 11.58 24.80
C GLY A 70 -32.36 10.64 23.64
N SER A 71 -31.35 10.02 23.01
CA SER A 71 -31.52 9.19 21.81
C SER A 71 -32.37 7.94 22.02
N ALA A 72 -32.52 7.46 23.26
CA ALA A 72 -33.40 6.34 23.60
C ALA A 72 -34.89 6.67 23.47
N ALA A 73 -35.29 7.94 23.56
CA ALA A 73 -36.69 8.37 23.54
C ALA A 73 -37.41 7.94 22.24
N ASN A 74 -36.75 8.06 21.09
CA ASN A 74 -37.31 7.64 19.80
C ASN A 74 -37.55 6.12 19.75
N TYR A 75 -36.59 5.32 20.24
CA TYR A 75 -36.74 3.86 20.29
C TYR A 75 -37.89 3.42 21.20
N VAL A 76 -38.07 4.06 22.37
CA VAL A 76 -39.20 3.74 23.25
C VAL A 76 -40.54 4.22 22.65
N ALA A 77 -40.55 5.36 21.94
CA ALA A 77 -41.74 5.81 21.21
C ALA A 77 -42.12 4.89 20.04
N GLU A 78 -41.14 4.35 19.30
CA GLU A 78 -41.36 3.33 18.27
C GLU A 78 -41.86 2.02 18.89
N MET A 79 -41.24 1.52 19.97
CA MET A 79 -41.72 0.34 20.69
C MET A 79 -43.16 0.53 21.20
N TYR A 80 -43.51 1.70 21.74
CA TYR A 80 -44.89 1.99 22.15
C TYR A 80 -45.86 2.05 20.97
N THR A 81 -45.45 2.62 19.84
CA THR A 81 -46.28 2.73 18.63
C THR A 81 -46.55 1.37 18.00
N SER A 82 -45.54 0.50 17.95
CA SER A 82 -45.67 -0.90 17.54
C SER A 82 -46.57 -1.68 18.51
N TRP A 83 -46.36 -1.54 19.81
CA TRP A 83 -47.18 -2.17 20.85
C TRP A 83 -48.66 -1.73 20.81
N LEU A 84 -48.94 -0.48 20.42
CA LEU A 84 -50.30 0.01 20.20
C LEU A 84 -50.96 -0.54 18.92
N HIS A 85 -50.19 -1.02 17.94
CA HIS A 85 -50.72 -1.69 16.74
C HIS A 85 -50.92 -3.20 16.97
N ASP A 86 -49.91 -3.86 17.51
CA ASP A 86 -49.98 -5.24 18.00
C ASP A 86 -49.16 -5.36 19.29
N PRO A 87 -49.79 -5.66 20.44
CA PRO A 87 -49.08 -5.88 21.68
C PRO A 87 -47.98 -6.95 21.60
N LYS A 88 -48.11 -7.96 20.72
CA LYS A 88 -47.12 -9.03 20.55
C LYS A 88 -45.88 -8.59 19.75
N SER A 89 -45.93 -7.45 19.06
CA SER A 89 -44.82 -6.95 18.22
C SER A 89 -43.58 -6.48 19.00
N VAL A 90 -43.68 -6.33 20.33
CA VAL A 90 -42.57 -5.98 21.21
C VAL A 90 -42.36 -7.01 22.32
N HIS A 91 -41.14 -7.07 22.85
CA HIS A 91 -40.78 -7.97 23.94
C HIS A 91 -41.68 -7.79 25.18
N ILE A 92 -41.99 -8.87 25.89
CA ILE A 92 -43.03 -8.87 26.93
C ILE A 92 -42.73 -7.94 28.13
N SER A 93 -41.46 -7.61 28.39
CA SER A 93 -41.08 -6.57 29.36
C SER A 93 -41.61 -5.18 28.96
N TRP A 94 -41.58 -4.83 27.67
CA TRP A 94 -42.19 -3.60 27.16
C TRP A 94 -43.72 -3.68 27.22
N GLN A 95 -44.31 -4.86 26.96
CA GLN A 95 -45.77 -5.05 27.08
C GLN A 95 -46.27 -4.78 28.51
N VAL A 96 -45.57 -5.32 29.52
CA VAL A 96 -45.87 -5.08 30.94
C VAL A 96 -45.63 -3.62 31.31
N TYR A 97 -44.52 -3.03 30.89
CA TYR A 97 -44.21 -1.62 31.14
C TYR A 97 -45.28 -0.66 30.57
N PHE A 98 -45.67 -0.85 29.30
CA PHE A 98 -46.69 -0.02 28.65
C PHE A 98 -48.10 -0.27 29.19
N ARG A 99 -48.45 -1.51 29.59
CA ARG A 99 -49.69 -1.80 30.35
C ARG A 99 -49.71 -1.03 31.68
N ASN A 100 -48.61 -1.04 32.44
CA ASN A 100 -48.51 -0.40 33.75
C ASN A 100 -48.56 1.14 33.66
N ILE A 101 -48.01 1.74 32.60
CA ILE A 101 -48.17 3.18 32.32
C ILE A 101 -49.64 3.55 32.05
N LEU A 102 -50.41 2.67 31.40
CA LEU A 102 -51.81 2.92 31.05
C LEU A 102 -52.81 2.57 32.16
N SER A 103 -52.37 1.96 33.27
CA SER A 103 -53.21 1.56 34.41
C SER A 103 -52.89 2.28 35.73
N ALA A 104 -51.87 3.15 35.76
CA ALA A 104 -51.48 3.92 36.93
C ALA A 104 -51.81 5.42 36.80
N GLU A 105 -52.01 6.10 37.93
CA GLU A 105 -52.02 7.57 37.94
C GLU A 105 -50.59 8.14 37.71
N PRO A 106 -50.45 9.36 37.15
CA PRO A 106 -49.16 9.93 36.80
C PRO A 106 -48.19 10.04 37.99
N GLY A 107 -47.09 9.29 37.93
CA GLY A 107 -46.01 9.33 38.92
C GLY A 107 -45.85 8.08 39.80
N SER A 108 -46.72 7.08 39.68
CA SER A 108 -46.66 5.85 40.51
C SER A 108 -45.87 4.62 39.98
N PRO A 109 -45.46 4.45 38.70
CA PRO A 109 -44.85 3.18 38.24
C PRO A 109 -43.42 2.87 38.71
N PHE A 110 -42.64 3.85 39.18
CA PHE A 110 -41.19 3.71 39.35
C PHE A 110 -40.65 4.39 40.62
N ILE A 111 -39.98 3.61 41.47
CA ILE A 111 -39.13 4.12 42.55
C ILE A 111 -37.68 3.84 42.14
N PRO A 112 -36.85 4.87 41.86
CA PRO A 112 -35.43 4.67 41.56
C PRO A 112 -34.66 4.12 42.78
N PRO A 113 -33.59 3.33 42.58
CA PRO A 113 -32.59 3.13 43.62
C PRO A 113 -31.93 4.47 43.98
N PRO A 114 -31.39 4.63 45.21
CA PRO A 114 -30.83 5.90 45.67
C PRO A 114 -29.67 6.38 44.79
N THR A 115 -29.81 7.59 44.25
CA THR A 115 -28.81 8.21 43.37
C THR A 115 -27.65 8.78 44.18
N ILE A 116 -26.43 8.32 43.88
CA ILE A 116 -25.19 8.99 44.32
C ILE A 116 -24.64 9.78 43.13
N SER A 117 -24.63 11.10 43.25
CA SER A 117 -24.01 12.01 42.28
C SER A 117 -22.73 12.61 42.87
N SER A 118 -21.59 12.41 42.19
CA SER A 118 -20.35 13.13 42.50
C SER A 118 -19.40 13.24 41.30
N ALA A 119 -19.82 14.00 40.29
CA ALA A 119 -19.03 14.86 39.39
C ALA A 119 -17.81 14.31 38.58
N SER A 120 -17.57 14.97 37.45
CA SER A 120 -16.48 14.80 36.47
C SER A 120 -16.55 13.50 35.61
N THR A 121 -16.39 13.53 34.28
CA THR A 121 -16.22 14.66 33.33
C THR A 121 -17.19 14.53 32.15
N ALA A 122 -17.94 15.59 31.85
CA ALA A 122 -18.79 15.65 30.65
C ALA A 122 -18.22 16.69 29.66
N ALA A 123 -17.51 16.23 28.64
CA ALA A 123 -17.04 17.07 27.53
C ALA A 123 -16.84 16.23 26.25
N ALA A 124 -17.32 16.76 25.12
CA ALA A 124 -17.00 16.37 23.74
C ALA A 124 -17.08 14.87 23.37
N PHE A 125 -18.24 14.45 22.85
CA PHE A 125 -18.30 13.97 21.45
C PHE A 125 -19.69 14.28 20.87
N SER A 126 -19.72 15.16 19.86
CA SER A 126 -20.92 15.46 19.07
C SER A 126 -20.61 15.21 17.59
N LEU A 127 -21.41 14.38 16.93
CA LEU A 127 -21.40 14.21 15.48
C LEU A 127 -22.74 14.67 14.88
N PRO A 128 -22.74 15.25 13.66
CA PRO A 128 -23.89 15.96 13.11
C PRO A 128 -24.96 15.02 12.54
N SER A 129 -26.22 15.45 12.60
CA SER A 129 -27.36 14.72 12.06
C SER A 129 -27.66 15.13 10.61
N SER A 130 -27.32 14.28 9.64
CA SER A 130 -27.89 14.37 8.28
C SER A 130 -27.70 13.08 7.48
N LEU A 131 -28.77 12.28 7.34
CA LEU A 131 -29.13 11.53 6.11
C LEU A 131 -30.42 10.71 6.34
N SER A 132 -31.58 11.35 6.14
CA SER A 132 -32.86 10.65 5.98
C SER A 132 -33.05 10.29 4.50
N GLY A 133 -32.70 9.07 4.11
CA GLY A 133 -32.89 8.55 2.75
C GLY A 133 -33.37 7.10 2.79
N GLY A 134 -34.63 6.87 2.43
CA GLY A 134 -35.26 5.55 2.52
C GLY A 134 -35.03 4.70 1.27
N VAL A 135 -34.74 3.41 1.46
CA VAL A 135 -34.87 2.37 0.44
C VAL A 135 -35.74 1.26 1.01
N THR A 136 -36.90 1.04 0.40
CA THR A 136 -37.86 0.00 0.79
C THR A 136 -37.82 -1.17 -0.19
N THR A 137 -37.21 -2.29 0.19
CA THR A 137 -37.38 -3.57 -0.50
C THR A 137 -37.51 -4.70 0.52
N PRO A 138 -38.56 -5.55 0.46
CA PRO A 138 -38.75 -6.61 1.42
C PRO A 138 -37.91 -7.85 1.06
N LEU A 139 -37.09 -8.31 1.99
CA LEU A 139 -36.56 -9.68 2.00
C LEU A 139 -37.18 -10.43 3.17
N SER A 140 -38.31 -11.08 2.89
CA SER A 140 -39.00 -11.98 3.82
C SER A 140 -38.19 -13.26 4.01
N VAL A 141 -37.27 -13.24 4.98
CA VAL A 141 -36.68 -14.47 5.52
C VAL A 141 -37.73 -15.11 6.43
N ASN A 142 -38.11 -16.36 6.16
CA ASN A 142 -39.01 -17.11 7.03
C ASN A 142 -38.37 -17.24 8.42
N LEU A 143 -39.07 -16.82 9.47
CA LEU A 143 -38.60 -16.97 10.85
C LEU A 143 -38.60 -18.44 11.30
N ASP A 144 -39.47 -19.25 10.69
CA ASP A 144 -39.82 -20.59 11.16
C ASP A 144 -38.72 -21.65 10.92
N GLU A 145 -37.80 -21.44 9.96
CA GLU A 145 -36.69 -22.39 9.70
C GLU A 145 -35.48 -22.23 10.65
N VAL A 146 -35.49 -21.24 11.55
CA VAL A 146 -34.36 -20.93 12.46
C VAL A 146 -34.74 -21.08 13.94
N ILE A 147 -36.02 -21.33 14.26
CA ILE A 147 -36.52 -21.45 15.64
C ILE A 147 -37.20 -22.80 15.83
N GLY A 148 -36.44 -23.81 16.28
CA GLY A 148 -36.99 -25.11 16.65
C GLY A 148 -37.74 -25.06 17.99
N ASP A 149 -39.06 -25.28 17.96
CA ASP A 149 -39.92 -25.80 19.02
C ASP A 149 -39.70 -25.27 20.46
N ALA A 150 -39.41 -23.98 20.60
CA ALA A 150 -39.17 -23.32 21.89
C ALA A 150 -40.08 -22.10 22.16
N ILE A 151 -41.28 -22.07 21.56
CA ILE A 151 -42.34 -21.12 21.93
C ILE A 151 -43.02 -21.63 23.21
N LEU A 152 -43.06 -20.80 24.25
CA LEU A 152 -43.84 -21.07 25.47
C LEU A 152 -45.28 -20.61 25.31
N GLU A 153 -46.21 -21.36 25.89
CA GLU A 153 -47.63 -20.97 25.99
C GLU A 153 -47.77 -19.65 26.76
N PRO A 154 -48.66 -18.72 26.35
CA PRO A 154 -48.80 -17.42 26.99
C PRO A 154 -49.19 -17.46 28.49
N GLU A 155 -49.88 -18.52 28.91
CA GLU A 155 -50.53 -18.63 30.24
C GLU A 155 -49.55 -18.84 31.41
N ASP A 156 -48.29 -19.18 31.12
CA ASP A 156 -47.23 -19.35 32.13
C ASP A 156 -46.58 -18.02 32.55
N PHE A 157 -46.56 -17.00 31.67
CA PHE A 157 -45.87 -15.73 31.95
C PHE A 157 -46.70 -14.71 32.75
N GLU A 158 -48.03 -14.82 32.79
CA GLU A 158 -48.89 -13.86 33.52
C GLU A 158 -48.76 -13.92 35.06
N LYS A 159 -47.92 -14.82 35.58
CA LYS A 159 -47.73 -15.06 37.03
C LYS A 159 -46.40 -14.52 37.59
N VAL A 160 -45.53 -13.95 36.74
CA VAL A 160 -44.18 -13.48 37.14
C VAL A 160 -44.26 -12.10 37.83
N PRO A 161 -43.78 -11.95 39.08
CA PRO A 161 -43.76 -10.65 39.77
C PRO A 161 -42.90 -9.60 39.05
N ALA A 162 -43.30 -8.32 39.11
CA ALA A 162 -42.54 -7.22 38.51
C ALA A 162 -41.08 -7.11 39.02
N SER A 163 -40.82 -7.52 40.26
CA SER A 163 -39.46 -7.63 40.82
C SER A 163 -38.60 -8.70 40.13
N GLU A 164 -39.19 -9.81 39.70
CA GLU A 164 -38.47 -10.86 38.98
C GLU A 164 -38.19 -10.46 37.52
N VAL A 165 -39.10 -9.70 36.89
CA VAL A 165 -38.85 -9.08 35.57
C VAL A 165 -37.69 -8.08 35.66
N MET A 166 -37.66 -7.23 36.69
CA MET A 166 -36.57 -6.28 36.91
C MET A 166 -35.24 -6.98 37.20
N ASP A 167 -35.22 -8.04 38.01
CA ASP A 167 -34.00 -8.80 38.27
C ASP A 167 -33.53 -9.60 37.04
N HIS A 168 -34.43 -10.12 36.20
CA HIS A 168 -34.07 -10.70 34.90
C HIS A 168 -33.40 -9.67 33.98
N MET A 169 -33.90 -8.43 33.94
CA MET A 169 -33.27 -7.34 33.18
C MET A 169 -31.88 -6.97 33.72
N LYS A 170 -31.68 -6.95 35.05
CA LYS A 170 -30.33 -6.79 35.64
C LYS A 170 -29.37 -7.89 35.20
N VAL A 171 -29.80 -9.14 35.23
CA VAL A 171 -28.99 -10.29 34.80
C VAL A 171 -28.65 -10.20 33.31
N GLN A 172 -29.59 -9.77 32.46
CA GLN A 172 -29.32 -9.52 31.04
C GLN A 172 -28.28 -8.40 30.82
N LEU A 173 -28.34 -7.32 31.60
CA LEU A 173 -27.35 -6.24 31.55
C LEU A 173 -25.97 -6.72 32.02
N MET A 174 -25.89 -7.53 33.08
CA MET A 174 -24.65 -8.16 33.55
C MET A 174 -24.04 -9.08 32.48
N VAL A 175 -24.83 -9.95 31.86
CA VAL A 175 -24.39 -10.79 30.74
C VAL A 175 -23.84 -9.95 29.59
N ARG A 176 -24.52 -8.86 29.23
CA ARG A 176 -24.05 -7.92 28.20
C ARG A 176 -22.76 -7.21 28.61
N ALA A 177 -22.58 -6.87 29.88
CA ALA A 177 -21.33 -6.29 30.38
C ALA A 177 -20.15 -7.26 30.19
N TYR A 178 -20.29 -8.54 30.55
CA TYR A 178 -19.25 -9.55 30.31
C TYR A 178 -18.96 -9.72 28.80
N GLN A 179 -19.99 -9.76 27.95
CA GLN A 179 -19.85 -9.85 26.48
C GLN A 179 -19.13 -8.63 25.86
N VAL A 180 -19.19 -7.45 26.47
CA VAL A 180 -18.63 -6.19 25.93
C VAL A 180 -17.31 -5.80 26.59
N ARG A 181 -17.09 -6.14 27.88
CA ARG A 181 -15.97 -5.66 28.70
C ARG A 181 -15.25 -6.73 29.51
N GLY A 182 -15.68 -8.00 29.48
CA GLY A 182 -15.04 -9.09 30.24
C GLY A 182 -13.54 -9.26 29.92
N HIS A 183 -13.15 -8.99 28.67
CA HIS A 183 -11.76 -8.97 28.20
C HIS A 183 -10.83 -8.02 28.99
N GLN A 184 -11.38 -7.05 29.72
CA GLN A 184 -10.64 -6.08 30.55
C GLN A 184 -10.23 -6.67 31.92
N LEU A 185 -10.88 -7.76 32.35
CA LEU A 185 -10.52 -8.53 33.54
C LEU A 185 -9.95 -9.93 33.20
N ALA A 186 -9.71 -10.22 31.92
CA ALA A 186 -9.15 -11.48 31.47
C ALA A 186 -7.68 -11.67 31.91
N HIS A 187 -7.29 -12.92 32.17
CA HIS A 187 -5.96 -13.29 32.67
C HIS A 187 -4.91 -13.35 31.54
N LEU A 188 -4.78 -12.25 30.80
CA LEU A 188 -4.03 -12.16 29.55
C LEU A 188 -2.51 -12.05 29.73
N ASP A 189 -2.03 -11.26 30.68
CA ASP A 189 -0.59 -11.00 30.87
C ASP A 189 0.09 -12.15 31.64
N PRO A 190 1.02 -12.91 31.03
CA PRO A 190 1.75 -13.98 31.74
C PRO A 190 2.64 -13.44 32.86
N LEU A 191 3.10 -12.19 32.74
CA LEU A 191 3.96 -11.56 33.74
C LEU A 191 3.17 -11.10 34.97
N GLY A 192 1.88 -10.79 34.84
CA GLY A 192 1.06 -10.20 35.91
C GLY A 192 1.55 -8.81 36.36
N ILE A 193 2.13 -8.03 35.45
CA ILE A 193 2.56 -6.64 35.66
C ILE A 193 1.55 -5.64 35.10
N SER A 194 0.83 -6.03 34.05
CA SER A 194 -0.34 -5.34 33.50
C SER A 194 -1.55 -5.67 34.38
N GLY A 195 -1.59 -5.11 35.58
CA GLY A 195 -2.57 -5.45 36.61
C GLY A 195 -4.01 -5.11 36.20
N THR A 196 -4.86 -6.13 36.13
CA THR A 196 -6.31 -5.94 35.96
C THR A 196 -6.91 -5.39 37.25
N ASN A 197 -7.63 -4.26 37.14
CA ASN A 197 -8.22 -3.58 38.29
C ASN A 197 -9.75 -3.67 38.22
N PRO A 198 -10.42 -4.36 39.17
CA PRO A 198 -11.88 -4.50 39.16
C PRO A 198 -12.67 -3.18 39.19
N SER A 199 -12.07 -2.06 39.64
CA SER A 199 -12.74 -0.75 39.58
C SER A 199 -12.83 -0.16 38.18
N ASP A 200 -12.12 -0.72 37.20
CA ASP A 200 -12.11 -0.19 35.83
C ASP A 200 -13.36 -0.66 35.06
N ALA A 201 -13.87 -1.86 35.38
CA ALA A 201 -15.10 -2.46 34.85
C ALA A 201 -16.04 -2.92 35.99
N PRO A 202 -16.54 -1.99 36.83
CA PRO A 202 -17.31 -2.32 38.04
C PRO A 202 -18.63 -3.05 37.75
N GLU A 203 -19.21 -2.85 36.57
CA GLU A 203 -20.42 -3.51 36.10
C GLU A 203 -20.26 -5.01 35.75
N LEU A 204 -19.07 -5.59 35.99
CA LEU A 204 -18.82 -7.03 36.00
C LEU A 204 -19.00 -7.67 37.39
N ASP A 205 -19.17 -6.87 38.46
CA ASP A 205 -19.61 -7.36 39.77
C ASP A 205 -21.15 -7.37 39.85
N TYR A 206 -21.74 -8.47 40.34
CA TYR A 206 -23.17 -8.57 40.60
C TYR A 206 -23.66 -7.53 41.61
N LYS A 207 -22.76 -7.08 42.50
CA LYS A 207 -23.03 -6.02 43.49
C LYS A 207 -23.35 -4.68 42.83
N PHE A 208 -22.86 -4.40 41.61
CA PHE A 208 -23.20 -3.20 40.84
C PHE A 208 -24.70 -3.12 40.50
N TYR A 209 -25.34 -4.26 40.26
CA TYR A 209 -26.78 -4.34 39.99
C TYR A 209 -27.65 -4.43 41.26
N GLY A 210 -27.02 -4.34 42.44
CA GLY A 210 -27.69 -4.47 43.73
C GLY A 210 -28.02 -5.90 44.15
N PHE A 211 -27.38 -6.92 43.56
CA PHE A 211 -27.46 -8.29 44.05
C PHE A 211 -26.54 -8.51 45.25
N THR A 212 -26.98 -9.33 46.20
CA THR A 212 -26.25 -9.69 47.42
C THR A 212 -25.66 -11.10 47.33
N GLU A 213 -24.84 -11.48 48.31
CA GLU A 213 -24.30 -12.85 48.41
C GLU A 213 -25.38 -13.91 48.68
N ALA A 214 -26.58 -13.51 49.13
CA ALA A 214 -27.73 -14.41 49.20
C ALA A 214 -28.36 -14.67 47.82
N ASP A 215 -28.33 -13.68 46.92
CA ASP A 215 -28.91 -13.78 45.57
C ASP A 215 -28.14 -14.73 44.65
N LEU A 216 -26.86 -14.99 44.94
CA LEU A 216 -26.00 -15.92 44.19
C LEU A 216 -26.63 -17.32 44.03
N LYS A 217 -27.45 -17.76 44.98
CA LYS A 217 -28.14 -19.06 44.96
C LYS A 217 -29.53 -19.02 44.29
N ARG A 218 -30.06 -17.85 43.95
CA ARG A 218 -31.35 -17.72 43.24
C ARG A 218 -31.22 -18.28 41.84
N GLN A 219 -32.25 -18.99 41.40
CA GLN A 219 -32.39 -19.49 40.03
C GLN A 219 -33.00 -18.41 39.15
N PHE A 220 -32.42 -18.23 37.96
CA PHE A 220 -32.92 -17.33 36.93
C PHE A 220 -33.30 -18.12 35.69
N PHE A 221 -34.49 -17.84 35.14
CA PHE A 221 -34.91 -18.40 33.86
C PHE A 221 -34.09 -17.79 32.72
N LEU A 222 -33.53 -18.64 31.86
CA LEU A 222 -32.70 -18.25 30.72
C LEU A 222 -33.56 -18.28 29.45
N GLY A 223 -34.26 -17.18 29.21
CA GLY A 223 -35.12 -16.98 28.05
C GLY A 223 -34.41 -16.38 26.83
N LEU A 224 -35.19 -16.02 25.81
CA LEU A 224 -34.73 -15.42 24.54
C LEU A 224 -33.99 -14.10 24.74
N GLY A 225 -32.67 -14.18 25.02
CA GLY A 225 -31.81 -13.02 25.17
C GLY A 225 -30.75 -13.13 26.27
N ILE A 226 -30.80 -14.15 27.14
CA ILE A 226 -29.77 -14.40 28.15
C ILE A 226 -29.11 -15.77 27.87
N LEU A 227 -27.83 -15.73 27.48
CA LEU A 227 -26.95 -16.92 27.34
C LEU A 227 -27.56 -18.13 26.61
N PRO A 228 -28.13 -17.97 25.40
CA PRO A 228 -28.92 -19.03 24.73
C PRO A 228 -28.09 -20.29 24.40
N TRP A 229 -26.78 -20.16 24.21
CA TRP A 229 -25.90 -21.26 23.82
C TRP A 229 -25.39 -22.08 25.01
N PHE A 230 -25.23 -21.48 26.19
CA PHE A 230 -24.67 -22.14 27.39
C PHE A 230 -25.56 -23.28 27.91
N LEU A 231 -26.85 -23.29 27.58
CA LEU A 231 -27.82 -24.32 27.97
C LEU A 231 -28.14 -25.32 26.87
N GLN A 232 -27.72 -25.10 25.62
CA GLN A 232 -28.28 -25.79 24.45
C GLN A 232 -28.19 -27.33 24.55
N ASN A 233 -27.15 -27.84 25.21
CA ASN A 233 -26.89 -29.27 25.39
C ASN A 233 -27.19 -29.80 26.81
N GLU A 234 -27.74 -28.97 27.72
CA GLU A 234 -28.00 -29.34 29.13
C GLU A 234 -29.48 -29.66 29.43
N GLY A 235 -30.42 -29.33 28.55
CA GLY A 235 -31.86 -29.58 28.74
C GLY A 235 -32.53 -28.78 29.86
N ARG A 236 -31.76 -27.97 30.61
CA ARG A 236 -32.22 -27.05 31.65
C ARG A 236 -32.78 -25.77 31.02
N LYS A 237 -33.70 -25.10 31.71
CA LYS A 237 -34.22 -23.76 31.35
C LYS A 237 -33.85 -22.65 32.35
N SER A 238 -33.10 -22.99 33.40
CA SER A 238 -32.69 -22.08 34.47
C SER A 238 -31.31 -22.40 35.04
N MET A 239 -30.68 -21.36 35.58
CA MET A 239 -29.31 -21.36 36.08
C MET A 239 -29.22 -20.51 37.35
N SER A 240 -28.34 -20.87 38.29
CA SER A 240 -28.09 -20.01 39.45
C SER A 240 -27.29 -18.77 39.07
N LEU A 241 -27.48 -17.65 39.78
CA LEU A 241 -26.69 -16.43 39.54
C LEU A 241 -25.18 -16.69 39.69
N GLN A 242 -24.78 -17.49 40.68
CA GLN A 242 -23.40 -17.95 40.88
C GLN A 242 -22.85 -18.68 39.64
N GLU A 243 -23.55 -19.73 39.22
CA GLU A 243 -23.15 -20.56 38.06
C GLU A 243 -23.07 -19.74 36.77
N MET A 244 -23.95 -18.74 36.62
CA MET A 244 -23.92 -17.82 35.49
C MET A 244 -22.68 -16.93 35.51
N ILE A 245 -22.34 -16.35 36.66
CA ILE A 245 -21.13 -15.53 36.85
C ILE A 245 -19.88 -16.37 36.62
N ASP A 246 -19.82 -17.61 37.11
CA ASP A 246 -18.66 -18.48 36.94
C ASP A 246 -18.46 -18.89 35.47
N ARG A 247 -19.54 -19.18 34.73
CA ARG A 247 -19.51 -19.43 33.28
C ARG A 247 -19.07 -18.19 32.50
N LEU A 248 -19.63 -17.02 32.80
CA LEU A 248 -19.25 -15.74 32.19
C LEU A 248 -17.78 -15.42 32.41
N ARG A 249 -17.26 -15.64 33.63
CA ARG A 249 -15.84 -15.48 33.96
C ARG A 249 -14.96 -16.49 33.24
N LYS A 250 -15.36 -17.76 33.16
CA LYS A 250 -14.63 -18.80 32.41
C LYS A 250 -14.47 -18.43 30.93
N THR A 251 -15.54 -17.94 30.30
CA THR A 251 -15.56 -17.61 28.86
C THR A 251 -14.91 -16.25 28.52
N TYR A 252 -15.17 -15.20 29.31
CA TYR A 252 -14.76 -13.84 28.97
C TYR A 252 -13.62 -13.26 29.83
N CYS A 253 -13.25 -13.92 30.92
CA CYS A 253 -12.21 -13.48 31.85
C CYS A 253 -11.12 -14.55 32.10
N GLY A 254 -11.07 -15.62 31.29
CA GLY A 254 -10.07 -16.68 31.38
C GLY A 254 -8.73 -16.29 30.74
N SER A 255 -8.00 -17.30 30.22
CA SER A 255 -6.79 -17.11 29.39
C SER A 255 -7.06 -16.40 28.06
N ILE A 256 -8.34 -16.26 27.68
CA ILE A 256 -8.85 -15.64 26.46
C ILE A 256 -9.72 -14.44 26.85
N GLY A 257 -9.50 -13.31 26.18
CA GLY A 257 -10.39 -12.15 26.16
C GLY A 257 -10.79 -11.85 24.72
N VAL A 258 -12.07 -11.54 24.47
CA VAL A 258 -12.58 -11.36 23.09
C VAL A 258 -13.26 -10.01 22.95
N GLU A 259 -12.84 -9.22 21.95
CA GLU A 259 -13.56 -8.03 21.51
C GLU A 259 -14.26 -8.30 20.17
N TYR A 260 -15.59 -8.20 20.18
CA TYR A 260 -16.44 -8.36 19.00
C TYR A 260 -17.68 -7.46 19.00
N SER A 261 -17.93 -6.73 20.09
CA SER A 261 -19.11 -5.87 20.28
C SER A 261 -19.10 -4.59 19.43
N HIS A 262 -17.96 -4.27 18.81
CA HIS A 262 -17.81 -3.22 17.78
C HIS A 262 -18.23 -3.67 16.38
N ILE A 263 -18.50 -4.96 16.17
CA ILE A 263 -18.91 -5.50 14.86
C ILE A 263 -20.41 -5.19 14.64
N PRO A 264 -20.80 -4.50 13.55
CA PRO A 264 -22.19 -4.10 13.33
C PRO A 264 -23.10 -5.25 12.87
N ASP A 265 -22.53 -6.32 12.29
CA ASP A 265 -23.32 -7.50 11.90
C ASP A 265 -23.58 -8.41 13.10
N ARG A 266 -24.83 -8.40 13.56
CA ARG A 266 -25.30 -9.30 14.62
C ARG A 266 -25.10 -10.78 14.29
N ARG A 267 -25.19 -11.21 13.03
CA ARG A 267 -25.01 -12.64 12.66
C ARG A 267 -23.57 -13.10 12.88
N GLN A 268 -22.61 -12.21 12.67
CA GLN A 268 -21.19 -12.44 12.99
C GLN A 268 -20.97 -12.52 14.51
N CYS A 269 -21.58 -11.60 15.27
CA CYS A 269 -21.54 -11.63 16.74
C CYS A 269 -22.18 -12.90 17.31
N ASP A 270 -23.33 -13.32 16.77
CA ASP A 270 -24.07 -14.50 17.23
C ASP A 270 -23.32 -15.81 16.88
N TRP A 271 -22.59 -15.85 15.76
CA TRP A 271 -21.69 -16.97 15.39
C TRP A 271 -20.47 -17.11 16.29
N LEU A 272 -19.90 -15.99 16.77
CA LEU A 272 -18.81 -15.99 17.76
C LEU A 272 -19.35 -16.50 19.12
N ARG A 273 -20.53 -16.03 19.53
CA ARG A 273 -21.18 -16.50 20.76
C ARG A 273 -21.48 -18.01 20.72
N GLN A 274 -21.94 -18.55 19.59
CA GLN A 274 -22.13 -20.01 19.40
C GLN A 274 -20.88 -20.86 19.69
N ARG A 275 -19.67 -20.28 19.63
CA ARG A 275 -18.39 -20.99 19.84
C ARG A 275 -17.77 -20.73 21.21
N LEU A 276 -18.06 -19.57 21.81
CA LEU A 276 -17.48 -19.12 23.09
C LEU A 276 -18.42 -19.34 24.28
N GLU A 277 -19.74 -19.17 24.08
CA GLU A 277 -20.78 -19.31 25.11
C GLU A 277 -21.22 -20.78 25.30
N VAL A 278 -20.26 -21.71 25.35
CA VAL A 278 -20.52 -23.16 25.53
C VAL A 278 -19.74 -23.71 26.73
N PRO A 279 -20.20 -24.79 27.40
CA PRO A 279 -19.58 -25.28 28.64
C PRO A 279 -18.08 -25.61 28.53
N THR A 280 -17.66 -26.16 27.38
CA THR A 280 -16.27 -26.50 27.05
C THR A 280 -16.01 -26.10 25.59
N PRO A 281 -15.39 -24.94 25.32
CA PRO A 281 -15.15 -24.45 23.96
C PRO A 281 -14.13 -25.28 23.15
N PHE A 282 -13.20 -25.96 23.84
CA PHE A 282 -12.23 -26.88 23.27
C PHE A 282 -11.87 -27.98 24.27
N GLU A 283 -11.63 -29.20 23.78
CA GLU A 283 -11.12 -30.34 24.54
C GLU A 283 -10.32 -31.26 23.61
N TYR A 284 -8.99 -31.23 23.73
CA TYR A 284 -8.09 -31.96 22.83
C TYR A 284 -7.80 -33.38 23.33
N THR A 285 -7.91 -34.37 22.44
CA THR A 285 -7.58 -35.78 22.71
C THR A 285 -6.08 -35.98 22.98
N LYS A 286 -5.66 -37.14 23.52
CA LYS A 286 -4.22 -37.47 23.66
C LYS A 286 -3.48 -37.40 22.32
N ALA A 287 -4.11 -37.72 21.19
CA ALA A 287 -3.49 -37.62 19.87
C ALA A 287 -3.19 -36.16 19.50
N GLU A 288 -4.16 -35.25 19.65
CA GLU A 288 -3.98 -33.82 19.38
C GLU A 288 -3.00 -33.19 20.38
N LYS A 289 -3.11 -33.51 21.68
CA LYS A 289 -2.15 -33.09 22.71
C LYS A 289 -0.72 -33.58 22.42
N THR A 290 -0.55 -34.76 21.81
CA THR A 290 0.77 -35.22 21.31
C THR A 290 1.31 -34.30 20.23
N VAL A 291 0.46 -33.91 19.26
CA VAL A 291 0.83 -33.04 18.15
C VAL A 291 1.12 -31.60 18.61
N ILE A 292 0.35 -31.08 19.57
CA ILE A 292 0.60 -29.77 20.21
C ILE A 292 1.94 -29.80 20.97
N LEU A 293 2.20 -30.86 21.76
CA LEU A 293 3.44 -31.02 22.52
C LEU A 293 4.68 -31.13 21.62
N ASP A 294 4.64 -31.94 20.55
CA ASP A 294 5.74 -32.01 19.56
C ASP A 294 6.03 -30.62 18.97
N ARG A 295 5.00 -29.89 18.54
CA ARG A 295 5.13 -28.54 17.96
C ARG A 295 5.77 -27.55 18.95
N LEU A 296 5.43 -27.63 20.23
CA LEU A 296 6.00 -26.79 21.29
C LEU A 296 7.45 -27.20 21.63
N LEU A 297 7.75 -28.50 21.68
CA LEU A 297 9.10 -29.03 21.87
C LEU A 297 10.05 -28.56 20.75
N TRP A 298 9.64 -28.66 19.49
CA TRP A 298 10.41 -28.15 18.35
C TRP A 298 10.65 -26.64 18.42
N ALA A 299 9.67 -25.87 18.88
CA ALA A 299 9.79 -24.42 19.04
C ALA A 299 10.84 -24.05 20.11
N HIS A 300 10.74 -24.68 21.29
CA HIS A 300 11.59 -24.39 22.44
C HIS A 300 13.02 -24.93 22.29
N GLN A 301 13.18 -26.17 21.80
CA GLN A 301 14.49 -26.80 21.62
C GLN A 301 15.30 -26.10 20.51
N PHE A 302 14.65 -25.57 19.46
CA PHE A 302 15.34 -24.81 18.43
C PHE A 302 16.03 -23.55 18.99
N GLU A 303 15.32 -22.72 19.77
CA GLU A 303 15.91 -21.52 20.38
C GLU A 303 17.08 -21.86 21.31
N ARG A 304 16.90 -22.86 22.18
CA ARG A 304 17.95 -23.34 23.09
C ARG A 304 19.17 -23.87 22.35
N PHE A 305 18.95 -24.58 21.24
CA PHE A 305 20.03 -25.14 20.43
C PHE A 305 20.82 -24.03 19.72
N VAL A 306 20.14 -23.07 19.09
CA VAL A 306 20.80 -21.91 18.45
C VAL A 306 21.55 -21.07 19.49
N ALA A 307 20.95 -20.81 20.66
CA ALA A 307 21.61 -20.10 21.76
C ALA A 307 22.86 -20.83 22.28
N ALA A 308 22.85 -22.16 22.34
CA ALA A 308 23.99 -22.96 22.79
C ALA A 308 25.12 -23.08 21.76
N LYS A 309 24.81 -23.09 20.45
CA LYS A 309 25.81 -23.17 19.37
C LYS A 309 26.36 -21.79 18.96
N TYR A 310 25.54 -20.75 19.05
CA TYR A 310 25.84 -19.41 18.53
C TYR A 310 25.52 -18.30 19.55
N PRO A 311 26.13 -18.30 20.75
CA PRO A 311 25.73 -17.42 21.86
C PRO A 311 25.96 -15.91 21.60
N SER A 312 26.81 -15.54 20.66
CA SER A 312 27.08 -14.15 20.26
C SER A 312 26.19 -13.64 19.12
N GLU A 313 25.38 -14.52 18.50
CA GLU A 313 24.66 -14.22 17.26
C GLU A 313 23.26 -13.70 17.52
N LYS A 314 22.91 -12.58 16.87
CA LYS A 314 21.57 -12.00 16.93
C LYS A 314 20.59 -12.86 16.12
N ARG A 315 19.57 -13.40 16.79
CA ARG A 315 18.55 -14.28 16.18
C ARG A 315 17.12 -13.74 16.28
N PHE A 316 16.85 -12.78 17.18
CA PHE A 316 15.52 -12.27 17.50
C PHE A 316 14.54 -13.39 17.91
N GLY A 317 14.99 -14.23 18.83
CA GLY A 317 14.37 -15.50 19.21
C GLY A 317 12.92 -15.37 19.70
N LEU A 318 12.19 -16.49 19.66
CA LEU A 318 10.78 -16.56 20.04
C LEU A 318 10.54 -16.65 21.57
N GLU A 319 11.60 -16.87 22.36
CA GLU A 319 11.55 -17.16 23.81
C GLU A 319 10.65 -16.21 24.63
N GLY A 320 9.64 -16.80 25.27
CA GLY A 320 8.54 -16.12 25.95
C GLY A 320 7.24 -16.08 25.12
N CYS A 321 7.16 -16.84 24.02
CA CYS A 321 6.00 -16.92 23.12
C CYS A 321 5.97 -18.21 22.27
N GLU A 322 6.61 -19.30 22.72
CA GLU A 322 6.76 -20.54 21.94
C GLU A 322 5.43 -21.16 21.46
N ALA A 323 4.30 -20.92 22.15
CA ALA A 323 2.96 -21.36 21.78
C ALA A 323 2.47 -20.85 20.40
N LEU A 324 3.11 -19.83 19.84
CA LEU A 324 2.91 -19.39 18.44
C LEU A 324 3.05 -20.55 17.44
N ILE A 325 4.01 -21.46 17.65
CA ILE A 325 4.31 -22.53 16.69
C ILE A 325 3.24 -23.64 16.65
N PRO A 326 2.75 -24.21 17.78
CA PRO A 326 1.60 -25.11 17.74
C PRO A 326 0.36 -24.43 17.15
N GLY A 327 0.02 -23.22 17.60
CA GLY A 327 -1.15 -22.48 17.11
C GLY A 327 -1.10 -22.21 15.60
N MET A 328 -0.01 -21.61 15.11
CA MET A 328 0.12 -21.26 13.69
C MET A 328 0.12 -22.50 12.78
N LYS A 329 0.60 -23.65 13.26
CA LYS A 329 0.54 -24.90 12.49
C LYS A 329 -0.87 -25.47 12.47
N SER A 330 -1.61 -25.43 13.58
CA SER A 330 -3.01 -25.86 13.61
C SER A 330 -3.92 -24.95 12.80
N MET A 331 -3.70 -23.63 12.84
CA MET A 331 -4.34 -22.65 11.95
C MET A 331 -4.21 -23.05 10.47
N ILE A 332 -2.98 -23.37 10.04
CA ILE A 332 -2.70 -23.79 8.66
C ILE A 332 -3.42 -25.10 8.35
N ASP A 333 -3.31 -26.10 9.22
CA ASP A 333 -3.91 -27.41 8.97
C ASP A 333 -5.46 -27.32 8.89
N ASN A 334 -6.11 -26.58 9.81
CA ASN A 334 -7.55 -26.30 9.76
C ASN A 334 -7.95 -25.49 8.51
N SER A 335 -7.14 -24.50 8.11
CA SER A 335 -7.37 -23.73 6.88
C SER A 335 -7.39 -24.61 5.63
N VAL A 336 -6.51 -25.62 5.58
CA VAL A 336 -6.43 -26.60 4.48
C VAL A 336 -7.59 -27.59 4.53
N GLU A 337 -8.09 -27.93 5.71
CA GLU A 337 -9.37 -28.65 5.83
C GLU A 337 -10.56 -27.83 5.30
N LEU A 338 -10.57 -26.53 5.56
CA LEU A 338 -11.54 -25.54 5.05
C LEU A 338 -11.33 -25.16 3.57
N GLY A 339 -10.36 -25.75 2.87
CA GLY A 339 -10.18 -25.67 1.42
C GLY A 339 -9.04 -24.78 0.91
N ILE A 340 -8.15 -24.30 1.79
CA ILE A 340 -6.99 -23.49 1.39
C ILE A 340 -5.90 -24.37 0.77
N GLU A 341 -5.44 -23.97 -0.42
CA GLU A 341 -4.37 -24.58 -1.21
C GLU A 341 -3.06 -23.77 -1.07
N THR A 342 -3.13 -22.45 -0.87
CA THR A 342 -1.98 -21.53 -0.83
C THR A 342 -2.07 -20.51 0.32
N ILE A 343 -0.98 -20.34 1.07
CA ILE A 343 -0.86 -19.32 2.13
C ILE A 343 0.38 -18.47 1.89
N VAL A 344 0.19 -17.16 1.75
CA VAL A 344 1.28 -16.19 1.68
C VAL A 344 1.42 -15.48 3.03
N MET A 345 2.64 -15.42 3.54
CA MET A 345 2.98 -14.89 4.87
C MET A 345 3.85 -13.64 4.78
N GLY A 346 3.57 -12.67 5.65
CA GLY A 346 4.45 -11.55 5.98
C GLY A 346 4.75 -11.55 7.47
N MET A 347 6.00 -11.35 7.87
CA MET A 347 6.36 -11.28 9.29
C MET A 347 7.64 -10.44 9.55
N PRO A 348 7.78 -9.85 10.76
CA PRO A 348 9.01 -9.18 11.19
C PRO A 348 10.13 -10.18 11.55
N HIS A 349 11.18 -9.69 12.20
CA HIS A 349 12.31 -10.48 12.71
C HIS A 349 11.93 -11.49 13.81
N ARG A 350 10.93 -11.15 14.65
CA ARG A 350 10.58 -11.87 15.89
C ARG A 350 10.19 -13.32 15.62
N GLY A 351 11.00 -14.26 16.09
CA GLY A 351 10.79 -15.69 15.92
C GLY A 351 10.89 -16.19 14.47
N ARG A 352 11.39 -15.39 13.52
CA ARG A 352 11.35 -15.73 12.08
C ARG A 352 12.08 -17.03 11.76
N LEU A 353 13.26 -17.25 12.35
CA LEU A 353 14.03 -18.48 12.13
C LEU A 353 13.28 -19.72 12.66
N ASN A 354 12.51 -19.55 13.74
CA ASN A 354 11.65 -20.58 14.32
C ASN A 354 10.47 -20.91 13.39
N VAL A 355 9.79 -19.89 12.85
CA VAL A 355 8.71 -20.06 11.84
C VAL A 355 9.24 -20.68 10.54
N LEU A 356 10.38 -20.21 10.04
CA LEU A 356 11.05 -20.79 8.86
C LEU A 356 11.32 -22.29 9.04
N CYS A 357 11.92 -22.69 10.17
CA CYS A 357 12.20 -24.10 10.47
C CYS A 357 10.92 -24.91 10.70
N ASN A 358 10.08 -24.49 11.64
CA ASN A 358 9.05 -25.35 12.22
C ASN A 358 7.68 -25.27 11.51
N VAL A 359 7.41 -24.17 10.79
CA VAL A 359 6.15 -23.93 10.05
C VAL A 359 6.35 -24.07 8.54
N VAL A 360 7.31 -23.33 7.97
CA VAL A 360 7.60 -23.31 6.51
C VAL A 360 8.45 -24.50 6.05
N ARG A 361 9.22 -25.11 6.96
CA ARG A 361 10.17 -26.23 6.69
C ARG A 361 11.38 -25.86 5.83
N LYS A 362 11.93 -24.64 5.98
CA LYS A 362 13.30 -24.33 5.51
C LYS A 362 14.29 -25.33 6.15
N PRO A 363 15.23 -25.94 5.39
CA PRO A 363 16.18 -26.91 5.94
C PRO A 363 16.99 -26.36 7.11
N LEU A 364 17.13 -27.16 8.17
CA LEU A 364 17.93 -26.82 9.36
C LEU A 364 19.40 -26.59 8.98
N GLU A 365 19.90 -27.37 8.04
CA GLU A 365 21.24 -27.28 7.49
C GLU A 365 21.49 -25.90 6.89
N SER A 366 20.58 -25.42 6.04
CA SER A 366 20.63 -24.07 5.45
C SER A 366 20.62 -22.97 6.52
N ILE A 367 19.75 -23.08 7.52
CA ILE A 367 19.66 -22.09 8.62
C ILE A 367 20.98 -22.06 9.41
N PHE A 368 21.58 -23.21 9.72
CA PHE A 368 22.83 -23.28 10.48
C PHE A 368 24.05 -22.78 9.67
N THR A 369 24.09 -22.97 8.35
CA THR A 369 25.10 -22.35 7.47
C THR A 369 25.01 -20.82 7.48
N GLU A 370 23.80 -20.24 7.61
CA GLU A 370 23.58 -18.78 7.74
C GLU A 370 24.07 -18.19 9.08
N PHE A 371 24.50 -19.01 10.04
CA PHE A 371 25.21 -18.58 11.24
C PHE A 371 26.74 -18.69 11.15
N SER A 372 27.29 -19.58 10.30
CA SER A 372 28.74 -19.82 10.26
C SER A 372 29.54 -18.79 9.45
N HIS A 373 28.88 -17.84 8.77
CA HIS A 373 29.51 -16.77 7.95
C HIS A 373 30.48 -17.29 6.85
N SER A 374 30.42 -18.58 6.53
CA SER A 374 31.47 -19.30 5.79
C SER A 374 31.12 -19.65 4.35
N ALA A 375 30.05 -19.06 3.80
CA ALA A 375 29.58 -19.32 2.45
C ALA A 375 30.00 -18.20 1.50
N GLU A 376 30.86 -18.52 0.53
CA GLU A 376 31.02 -17.71 -0.68
C GLU A 376 29.69 -17.72 -1.46
N SER A 377 29.15 -16.54 -1.78
CA SER A 377 27.93 -16.41 -2.58
C SER A 377 28.20 -16.80 -4.04
N THR A 378 27.86 -18.03 -4.42
CA THR A 378 28.17 -18.62 -5.74
C THR A 378 27.34 -18.03 -6.89
N VAL A 379 26.35 -17.19 -6.61
CA VAL A 379 25.49 -16.53 -7.61
C VAL A 379 25.23 -15.09 -7.19
N GLU A 380 24.98 -14.23 -8.19
CA GLU A 380 24.90 -12.78 -8.05
C GLU A 380 23.75 -12.30 -7.15
N GLY A 381 24.12 -11.57 -6.10
CA GLY A 381 23.25 -10.85 -5.18
C GLY A 381 24.06 -10.34 -4.00
N SER A 382 23.62 -9.28 -3.33
CA SER A 382 24.25 -8.83 -2.07
C SER A 382 23.92 -9.76 -0.91
N GLY A 383 22.88 -10.58 -1.07
CA GLY A 383 22.15 -11.20 0.03
C GLY A 383 21.43 -10.15 0.89
N ASP A 384 20.87 -10.64 1.99
CA ASP A 384 20.33 -9.84 3.09
C ASP A 384 20.51 -10.64 4.39
N VAL A 385 20.31 -10.02 5.55
CA VAL A 385 20.45 -10.70 6.84
C VAL A 385 19.42 -11.83 6.99
N LYS A 386 19.84 -12.94 7.62
CA LYS A 386 19.07 -14.19 7.77
C LYS A 386 17.61 -14.05 8.24
N TYR A 387 17.29 -13.02 9.04
CA TYR A 387 15.94 -12.71 9.52
C TYR A 387 15.12 -11.76 8.60
N HIS A 388 15.57 -11.52 7.37
CA HIS A 388 14.79 -10.90 6.28
C HIS A 388 14.42 -11.90 5.18
N LEU A 389 15.11 -13.05 5.10
CA LEU A 389 15.00 -13.98 3.98
C LEU A 389 13.62 -14.64 3.88
N GLY A 390 13.14 -14.83 2.65
CA GLY A 390 11.92 -15.57 2.34
C GLY A 390 12.18 -17.08 2.20
N MET A 391 11.11 -17.85 1.98
CA MET A 391 11.15 -19.29 1.68
C MET A 391 9.82 -19.71 1.03
N ASN A 392 9.83 -20.67 0.11
CA ASN A 392 8.62 -21.23 -0.49
C ASN A 392 8.66 -22.77 -0.41
N PHE A 393 7.58 -23.41 0.04
CA PHE A 393 7.58 -24.86 0.29
C PHE A 393 6.18 -25.50 0.24
N ASP A 394 6.06 -26.60 -0.50
CA ASP A 394 4.81 -27.38 -0.62
C ASP A 394 4.75 -28.49 0.44
N ARG A 395 4.24 -28.21 1.65
CA ARG A 395 4.17 -29.24 2.70
C ARG A 395 2.88 -30.08 2.62
N PRO A 396 2.92 -31.38 2.99
CA PRO A 396 1.73 -32.09 3.42
C PRO A 396 1.26 -31.60 4.80
N THR A 397 -0.04 -31.72 5.05
CA THR A 397 -0.72 -31.55 6.33
C THR A 397 -0.97 -32.92 6.99
N PRO A 398 -1.39 -33.00 8.28
CA PRO A 398 -1.69 -34.27 8.94
C PRO A 398 -2.75 -35.14 8.25
N SER A 399 -3.66 -34.55 7.46
CA SER A 399 -4.68 -35.26 6.68
C SER A 399 -4.18 -35.80 5.32
N GLY A 400 -2.94 -35.48 4.94
CA GLY A 400 -2.37 -35.81 3.63
C GLY A 400 -2.66 -34.81 2.51
N LYS A 401 -3.54 -33.81 2.73
CA LYS A 401 -3.68 -32.65 1.82
C LYS A 401 -2.38 -31.85 1.77
N ARG A 402 -2.11 -31.16 0.67
CA ARG A 402 -0.92 -30.29 0.50
C ARG A 402 -1.29 -28.83 0.54
N VAL A 403 -0.34 -27.99 0.96
CA VAL A 403 -0.46 -26.53 0.98
C VAL A 403 0.86 -25.89 0.54
N HIS A 404 0.76 -24.91 -0.36
CA HIS A 404 1.88 -24.05 -0.73
C HIS A 404 2.06 -22.96 0.34
N LEU A 405 3.23 -22.95 0.99
CA LEU A 405 3.59 -21.92 1.97
C LEU A 405 4.65 -20.99 1.38
N SER A 406 4.30 -19.72 1.16
CA SER A 406 5.23 -18.69 0.69
C SER A 406 5.45 -17.65 1.80
N LEU A 407 6.66 -17.56 2.35
CA LEU A 407 7.05 -16.48 3.24
C LEU A 407 7.77 -15.39 2.44
N ALA A 408 7.20 -14.20 2.39
CA ALA A 408 7.79 -13.05 1.71
C ALA A 408 9.08 -12.57 2.40
N ALA A 409 10.12 -12.28 1.62
CA ALA A 409 11.27 -11.52 2.12
C ALA A 409 10.89 -10.05 2.32
N ASN A 410 11.49 -9.40 3.32
CA ASN A 410 11.13 -8.03 3.73
C ASN A 410 12.33 -7.28 4.31
N PRO A 411 12.34 -5.93 4.25
CA PRO A 411 13.36 -5.14 4.93
C PRO A 411 13.10 -5.08 6.44
N SER A 412 14.01 -4.43 7.18
CA SER A 412 13.80 -4.10 8.62
C SER A 412 12.73 -3.02 8.85
N HIS A 413 12.22 -2.39 7.79
CA HIS A 413 11.14 -1.42 7.86
C HIS A 413 9.85 -2.20 8.13
N LEU A 414 9.44 -2.23 9.40
CA LEU A 414 8.35 -3.06 9.89
C LEU A 414 7.04 -2.73 9.17
N GLU A 415 6.17 -3.73 9.04
CA GLU A 415 4.85 -3.63 8.42
C GLU A 415 4.84 -3.30 6.90
N ALA A 416 5.95 -2.85 6.31
CA ALA A 416 6.05 -2.51 4.88
C ALA A 416 5.84 -3.70 3.92
N VAL A 417 5.91 -4.94 4.41
CA VAL A 417 5.64 -6.17 3.64
C VAL A 417 4.14 -6.51 3.58
N ASN A 418 3.33 -5.95 4.47
CA ASN A 418 1.92 -6.31 4.63
C ASN A 418 1.11 -6.16 3.33
N PRO A 419 1.14 -5.02 2.61
CA PRO A 419 0.42 -4.91 1.34
C PRO A 419 1.06 -5.74 0.21
N VAL A 420 2.39 -5.98 0.25
CA VAL A 420 3.08 -6.85 -0.72
C VAL A 420 2.56 -8.29 -0.65
N VAL A 421 2.22 -8.76 0.55
CA VAL A 421 1.57 -10.06 0.77
C VAL A 421 0.12 -10.05 0.28
N GLN A 422 -0.64 -8.99 0.54
CA GLN A 422 -2.02 -8.87 0.02
C GLN A 422 -2.04 -8.87 -1.52
N GLY A 423 -1.16 -8.11 -2.16
CA GLY A 423 -1.03 -8.06 -3.61
C GLY A 423 -0.70 -9.42 -4.23
N LYS A 424 0.22 -10.18 -3.60
CA LYS A 424 0.52 -11.56 -4.00
C LYS A 424 -0.70 -12.46 -3.93
N VAL A 425 -1.42 -12.45 -2.80
CA VAL A 425 -2.65 -13.25 -2.63
C VAL A 425 -3.72 -12.84 -3.65
N ARG A 426 -3.89 -11.54 -3.93
CA ARG A 426 -4.86 -11.08 -4.93
C ARG A 426 -4.50 -11.57 -6.34
N ALA A 427 -3.23 -11.50 -6.74
CA ALA A 427 -2.79 -12.05 -8.02
C ALA A 427 -2.98 -13.57 -8.08
N THR A 428 -2.64 -14.31 -7.01
CA THR A 428 -2.95 -15.75 -6.93
C THR A 428 -4.45 -16.02 -7.09
N GLN A 429 -5.33 -15.26 -6.44
CA GLN A 429 -6.78 -15.38 -6.61
C GLN A 429 -7.25 -15.09 -8.05
N PHE A 430 -6.59 -14.16 -8.76
CA PHE A 430 -6.85 -13.89 -10.18
C PHE A 430 -6.48 -15.09 -11.06
N TYR A 431 -5.23 -15.56 -10.99
CA TYR A 431 -4.75 -16.66 -11.83
C TYR A 431 -5.41 -18.02 -11.49
N ASP A 432 -5.73 -18.28 -10.22
CA ASP A 432 -6.48 -19.47 -9.78
C ASP A 432 -7.98 -19.41 -10.10
N ASN A 433 -8.48 -18.29 -10.64
CA ASN A 433 -9.91 -18.00 -10.86
C ASN A 433 -10.76 -18.07 -9.56
N ASP A 434 -10.15 -17.77 -8.42
CA ASP A 434 -10.76 -17.82 -7.08
C ASP A 434 -11.26 -16.44 -6.60
N GLU A 435 -11.07 -15.34 -7.35
CA GLU A 435 -11.44 -13.98 -6.92
C GLU A 435 -12.89 -13.81 -6.44
N ALA A 436 -13.83 -14.64 -6.92
CA ALA A 436 -15.23 -14.60 -6.49
C ALA A 436 -15.46 -15.30 -5.14
N LEU A 437 -14.77 -16.41 -4.87
CA LEU A 437 -15.01 -17.28 -3.70
C LEU A 437 -13.96 -17.08 -2.59
N ARG A 438 -12.73 -16.75 -2.98
CA ARG A 438 -11.55 -16.51 -2.12
C ARG A 438 -11.31 -17.66 -1.14
N LYS A 439 -11.48 -18.90 -1.63
CA LYS A 439 -11.42 -20.15 -0.86
C LYS A 439 -10.07 -20.84 -0.93
N LYS A 440 -9.31 -20.68 -2.01
CA LYS A 440 -8.04 -21.38 -2.25
C LYS A 440 -6.84 -20.69 -1.62
N SER A 441 -6.82 -19.36 -1.59
CA SER A 441 -5.66 -18.61 -1.10
C SER A 441 -5.98 -17.54 -0.06
N MET A 442 -5.03 -17.29 0.85
CA MET A 442 -5.15 -16.32 1.92
C MET A 442 -3.82 -15.68 2.35
N ALA A 443 -3.93 -14.50 2.98
CA ALA A 443 -2.84 -13.81 3.65
C ALA A 443 -2.81 -14.18 5.15
N VAL A 444 -1.60 -14.41 5.66
CA VAL A 444 -1.31 -14.45 7.10
C VAL A 444 -0.27 -13.38 7.39
N LEU A 445 -0.60 -12.43 8.25
CA LEU A 445 0.28 -11.32 8.59
C LEU A 445 0.66 -11.40 10.07
N MET A 446 1.96 -11.34 10.35
CA MET A 446 2.48 -11.34 11.72
C MET A 446 3.08 -9.98 12.04
N HIS A 447 2.93 -9.54 13.29
CA HIS A 447 3.23 -8.17 13.71
C HIS A 447 3.93 -8.13 15.08
N GLY A 448 4.59 -7.01 15.39
CA GLY A 448 4.97 -6.66 16.77
C GLY A 448 4.00 -5.63 17.35
N ASP A 449 3.72 -5.64 18.65
CA ASP A 449 2.70 -4.78 19.29
C ASP A 449 2.90 -3.28 19.01
N ALA A 450 4.11 -2.76 19.24
CA ALA A 450 4.44 -1.36 18.98
C ALA A 450 4.49 -1.00 17.48
N ALA A 451 4.64 -1.99 16.58
CA ALA A 451 4.66 -1.76 15.14
C ALA A 451 3.24 -1.75 14.55
N PHE A 452 2.40 -2.71 14.96
CA PHE A 452 1.00 -2.79 14.56
C PHE A 452 0.21 -1.52 14.94
N ALA A 453 0.43 -1.02 16.15
CA ALA A 453 -0.21 0.21 16.63
C ALA A 453 0.43 1.52 16.11
N GLY A 454 1.66 1.45 15.57
CA GLY A 454 2.49 2.63 15.30
C GLY A 454 2.81 2.92 13.83
N GLN A 455 2.64 1.97 12.91
CA GLN A 455 2.95 2.15 11.48
C GLN A 455 1.67 2.40 10.66
N GLY A 456 1.57 3.56 10.01
CA GLY A 456 0.39 3.96 9.22
C GLY A 456 0.01 2.96 8.12
N ILE A 457 0.99 2.26 7.54
CA ILE A 457 0.75 1.24 6.51
C ILE A 457 -0.11 0.06 6.99
N VAL A 458 -0.18 -0.19 8.31
CA VAL A 458 -1.07 -1.19 8.90
C VAL A 458 -2.52 -0.79 8.68
N TYR A 459 -2.87 0.47 8.97
CA TYR A 459 -4.19 1.03 8.69
C TYR A 459 -4.48 1.07 7.19
N GLU A 460 -3.52 1.48 6.35
CA GLU A 460 -3.69 1.48 4.88
C GLU A 460 -3.96 0.06 4.35
N THR A 461 -3.29 -0.97 4.88
CA THR A 461 -3.47 -2.36 4.46
C THR A 461 -4.80 -2.94 4.96
N LEU A 462 -5.14 -2.73 6.23
CA LEU A 462 -6.45 -3.12 6.78
C LEU A 462 -7.58 -2.48 5.98
N GLY A 463 -7.45 -1.19 5.63
CA GLY A 463 -8.41 -0.43 4.83
C GLY A 463 -8.69 -1.00 3.43
N MET A 464 -7.91 -1.96 2.93
CA MET A 464 -8.16 -2.68 1.67
C MET A 464 -9.05 -3.92 1.81
N SER A 465 -9.29 -4.40 3.04
CA SER A 465 -9.94 -5.68 3.35
C SER A 465 -11.29 -5.91 2.68
N ASP A 466 -12.11 -4.87 2.52
CA ASP A 466 -13.42 -4.89 1.84
C ASP A 466 -13.41 -4.16 0.47
N LEU A 467 -12.30 -3.53 0.04
CA LEU A 467 -12.29 -2.71 -1.17
C LEU A 467 -12.34 -3.55 -2.46
N PRO A 468 -13.17 -3.18 -3.46
CA PRO A 468 -13.15 -3.79 -4.79
C PRO A 468 -11.74 -3.80 -5.39
N PHE A 469 -11.40 -4.86 -6.13
CA PHE A 469 -10.08 -5.09 -6.77
C PHE A 469 -8.85 -5.21 -5.83
N TYR A 470 -8.98 -4.94 -4.53
CA TYR A 470 -7.93 -5.14 -3.53
C TYR A 470 -8.23 -6.30 -2.56
N THR A 471 -9.50 -6.49 -2.17
CA THR A 471 -9.89 -7.48 -1.16
C THR A 471 -9.46 -8.92 -1.51
N THR A 472 -8.70 -9.50 -0.58
CA THR A 472 -8.22 -10.89 -0.56
C THR A 472 -9.16 -11.83 0.23
N GLY A 473 -10.31 -11.33 0.69
CA GLY A 473 -11.32 -12.13 1.38
C GLY A 473 -10.90 -12.51 2.79
N GLY A 474 -10.35 -11.55 3.53
CA GLY A 474 -9.95 -11.70 4.92
C GLY A 474 -8.54 -12.25 5.11
N SER A 475 -7.86 -11.69 6.09
CA SER A 475 -6.47 -11.96 6.48
C SER A 475 -6.44 -12.39 7.95
N ILE A 476 -5.56 -13.32 8.29
CA ILE A 476 -5.34 -13.67 9.71
C ILE A 476 -4.13 -12.89 10.22
N HIS A 477 -4.36 -11.98 11.16
CA HIS A 477 -3.33 -11.16 11.79
C HIS A 477 -2.89 -11.78 13.12
N ILE A 478 -1.58 -11.90 13.33
CA ILE A 478 -0.98 -12.48 14.55
C ILE A 478 0.00 -11.48 15.15
N ILE A 479 -0.39 -10.80 16.22
CA ILE A 479 0.47 -9.86 16.94
C ILE A 479 1.24 -10.64 18.01
N VAL A 480 2.58 -10.61 17.93
CA VAL A 480 3.47 -11.15 18.98
C VAL A 480 3.67 -10.06 20.03
N ASN A 481 2.64 -9.85 20.85
CA ASN A 481 2.57 -8.78 21.85
C ASN A 481 3.41 -9.13 23.09
N ASN A 482 4.71 -8.91 22.94
CA ASN A 482 5.72 -9.15 23.97
C ASN A 482 5.80 -8.00 24.99
N GLN A 483 4.86 -7.04 24.90
CA GLN A 483 4.69 -5.90 25.80
C GLN A 483 5.89 -4.92 25.83
N ILE A 484 6.72 -4.84 24.77
CA ILE A 484 7.87 -3.92 24.72
C ILE A 484 8.40 -3.63 23.29
N GLY A 485 8.21 -2.40 22.82
CA GLY A 485 8.75 -1.90 21.54
C GLY A 485 10.20 -1.43 21.65
N PHE A 486 11.17 -2.32 21.37
CA PHE A 486 12.61 -2.12 21.63
C PHE A 486 12.89 -1.91 23.13
N THR A 487 12.84 -0.65 23.61
CA THR A 487 12.94 -0.20 25.02
C THR A 487 11.75 0.68 25.43
N THR A 488 10.71 0.75 24.60
CA THR A 488 9.50 1.54 24.83
C THR A 488 8.42 0.68 25.48
N ASP A 489 7.95 1.11 26.65
CA ASP A 489 6.83 0.53 27.37
C ASP A 489 5.49 0.79 26.64
N PRO A 490 4.51 -0.14 26.65
CA PRO A 490 3.21 -0.01 25.99
C PRO A 490 2.49 1.33 26.23
N ARG A 491 2.64 1.92 27.42
CA ARG A 491 2.02 3.20 27.81
C ARG A 491 2.60 4.42 27.08
N PHE A 492 3.68 4.24 26.33
CA PHE A 492 4.32 5.27 25.51
C PHE A 492 4.41 4.88 24.02
N SER A 493 3.96 3.68 23.62
CA SER A 493 3.98 3.24 22.21
C SER A 493 2.63 3.36 21.49
N ARG A 494 1.53 3.56 22.23
CA ARG A 494 0.16 3.72 21.68
C ARG A 494 -0.73 4.60 22.57
N SER A 495 -1.88 5.01 22.03
CA SER A 495 -2.87 5.87 22.73
C SER A 495 -4.13 5.12 23.19
N THR A 496 -4.12 3.79 23.16
CA THR A 496 -5.26 2.92 23.48
C THR A 496 -4.80 1.71 24.32
N PRO A 497 -5.71 0.98 25.01
CA PRO A 497 -5.31 -0.13 25.87
C PRO A 497 -4.58 -1.25 25.13
N TYR A 498 -5.06 -1.66 23.96
CA TYR A 498 -4.53 -2.79 23.21
C TYR A 498 -3.78 -2.33 21.96
N CYS A 499 -2.79 -3.12 21.53
CA CYS A 499 -2.10 -2.84 20.26
C CYS A 499 -3.02 -3.11 19.05
N SER A 500 -3.95 -4.05 19.19
CA SER A 500 -4.91 -4.48 18.17
C SER A 500 -6.02 -3.46 17.86
N ASP A 501 -6.18 -2.39 18.65
CA ASP A 501 -7.29 -1.42 18.52
C ASP A 501 -7.45 -0.82 17.10
N VAL A 502 -6.36 -0.71 16.33
CA VAL A 502 -6.40 -0.23 14.92
C VAL A 502 -7.29 -1.12 14.03
N ALA A 503 -7.43 -2.41 14.32
CA ALA A 503 -8.27 -3.32 13.52
C ALA A 503 -9.79 -3.10 13.72
N LYS A 504 -10.18 -2.32 14.74
CA LYS A 504 -11.58 -1.93 14.93
C LYS A 504 -12.09 -1.03 13.80
N THR A 505 -11.21 -0.36 13.05
CA THR A 505 -11.59 0.46 11.88
C THR A 505 -12.21 -0.36 10.75
N VAL A 506 -11.99 -1.68 10.70
CA VAL A 506 -12.54 -2.59 9.69
C VAL A 506 -13.50 -3.63 10.27
N SER A 507 -13.91 -3.46 11.53
CA SER A 507 -14.78 -4.40 12.26
C SER A 507 -14.24 -5.85 12.31
N ALA A 508 -12.92 -6.03 12.38
CA ALA A 508 -12.33 -7.35 12.63
C ALA A 508 -12.53 -7.74 14.11
N PRO A 509 -12.90 -9.00 14.43
CA PRO A 509 -12.87 -9.51 15.80
C PRO A 509 -11.43 -9.64 16.28
N ILE A 510 -11.26 -9.49 17.59
CA ILE A 510 -9.95 -9.53 18.25
C ILE A 510 -10.00 -10.59 19.34
N PHE A 511 -9.09 -11.56 19.26
CA PHE A 511 -8.86 -12.58 20.26
C PHE A 511 -7.55 -12.27 20.99
N HIS A 512 -7.63 -11.76 22.22
CA HIS A 512 -6.48 -11.63 23.10
C HIS A 512 -6.27 -12.96 23.82
N VAL A 513 -5.05 -13.49 23.82
CA VAL A 513 -4.74 -14.79 24.43
C VAL A 513 -3.44 -14.71 25.22
N ASN A 514 -3.46 -15.25 26.44
CA ASN A 514 -2.26 -15.47 27.23
C ASN A 514 -1.37 -16.53 26.57
N ALA A 515 -0.18 -16.16 26.12
CA ALA A 515 0.70 -17.03 25.34
C ALA A 515 1.32 -18.19 26.14
N ASP A 516 1.20 -18.22 27.47
CA ASP A 516 1.59 -19.38 28.27
C ASP A 516 0.49 -20.48 28.30
N ASP A 517 -0.77 -20.18 27.93
CA ASP A 517 -1.83 -21.18 27.74
C ASP A 517 -1.82 -21.71 26.29
N THR A 518 -1.02 -22.75 26.07
CA THR A 518 -0.78 -23.31 24.73
C THR A 518 -2.06 -23.84 24.06
N GLU A 519 -3.03 -24.39 24.80
CA GLU A 519 -4.27 -24.89 24.21
C GLU A 519 -5.23 -23.74 23.84
N ALA A 520 -5.32 -22.70 24.67
CA ALA A 520 -6.09 -21.50 24.33
C ALA A 520 -5.55 -20.79 23.06
N VAL A 521 -4.22 -20.76 22.88
CA VAL A 521 -3.59 -20.23 21.66
C VAL A 521 -3.95 -21.08 20.44
N VAL A 522 -3.93 -22.41 20.55
CA VAL A 522 -4.33 -23.30 19.44
C VAL A 522 -5.80 -23.09 19.06
N TYR A 523 -6.71 -23.12 20.04
CA TYR A 523 -8.14 -22.91 19.83
C TYR A 523 -8.45 -21.56 19.15
N CYS A 524 -7.88 -20.45 19.63
CA CYS A 524 -8.16 -19.15 19.04
C CYS A 524 -7.66 -19.04 17.59
N MET A 525 -6.57 -19.72 17.23
CA MET A 525 -6.08 -19.75 15.85
C MET A 525 -6.89 -20.68 14.94
N GLU A 526 -7.46 -21.76 15.48
CA GLU A 526 -8.44 -22.62 14.78
C GLU A 526 -9.75 -21.82 14.53
N LEU A 527 -10.23 -21.10 15.55
CA LEU A 527 -11.37 -20.18 15.48
C LEU A 527 -11.17 -19.05 14.46
N ALA A 528 -9.96 -18.49 14.37
CA ALA A 528 -9.62 -17.45 13.40
C ALA A 528 -9.64 -17.96 11.95
N SER A 529 -9.16 -19.19 11.70
CA SER A 529 -9.25 -19.79 10.35
C SER A 529 -10.69 -20.14 9.97
N GLU A 530 -11.52 -20.61 10.91
CA GLU A 530 -12.96 -20.74 10.71
C GLU A 530 -13.64 -19.41 10.36
N TRP A 531 -13.37 -18.34 11.12
CA TRP A 531 -13.93 -17.00 10.87
C TRP A 531 -13.59 -16.51 9.45
N ARG A 532 -12.30 -16.56 9.09
CA ARG A 532 -11.82 -16.12 7.78
C ARG A 532 -12.43 -16.97 6.66
N ALA A 533 -12.57 -18.28 6.86
CA ALA A 533 -13.23 -19.16 5.91
C ALA A 533 -14.73 -18.85 5.74
N LYS A 534 -15.44 -18.55 6.84
CA LYS A 534 -16.89 -18.34 6.90
C LYS A 534 -17.33 -16.96 6.39
N PHE A 535 -16.66 -15.88 6.81
CA PHE A 535 -17.09 -14.50 6.57
C PHE A 535 -16.23 -13.73 5.56
N LYS A 536 -15.05 -14.25 5.19
CA LYS A 536 -14.11 -13.60 4.27
C LYS A 536 -13.67 -12.20 4.73
N LYS A 537 -13.53 -12.03 6.05
CA LYS A 537 -13.09 -10.81 6.73
C LYS A 537 -11.82 -11.03 7.55
N ASP A 538 -11.10 -9.95 7.82
CA ASP A 538 -9.92 -9.95 8.66
C ASP A 538 -10.26 -10.39 10.11
N VAL A 539 -9.26 -10.88 10.83
CA VAL A 539 -9.34 -11.30 12.24
C VAL A 539 -7.97 -11.13 12.90
N VAL A 540 -7.96 -10.70 14.17
CA VAL A 540 -6.72 -10.41 14.92
C VAL A 540 -6.56 -11.34 16.11
N LEU A 541 -5.36 -11.89 16.24
CA LEU A 541 -4.88 -12.67 17.37
C LEU A 541 -3.82 -11.83 18.09
N ASP A 542 -4.14 -11.34 19.29
CA ASP A 542 -3.22 -10.62 20.16
C ASP A 542 -2.60 -11.60 21.17
N LEU A 543 -1.43 -12.16 20.83
CA LEU A 543 -0.72 -13.11 21.67
C LEU A 543 0.05 -12.35 22.75
N VAL A 544 -0.60 -12.14 23.90
CA VAL A 544 -0.03 -11.45 25.04
C VAL A 544 1.03 -12.33 25.68
N CYS A 545 2.28 -11.93 25.51
CA CYS A 545 3.46 -12.76 25.75
C CYS A 545 4.58 -11.93 26.40
N TYR A 546 5.83 -12.43 26.39
CA TYR A 546 6.99 -11.68 26.86
C TYR A 546 8.25 -11.95 26.02
N ARG A 547 9.35 -11.25 26.32
CA ARG A 547 10.64 -11.40 25.63
C ARG A 547 11.74 -11.76 26.63
N LYS A 548 12.27 -12.98 26.57
CA LYS A 548 13.24 -13.47 27.57
C LYS A 548 14.52 -12.64 27.66
N HIS A 549 15.01 -12.11 26.54
CA HIS A 549 16.27 -11.36 26.40
C HIS A 549 16.03 -9.87 26.07
N GLY A 550 17.09 -9.11 25.77
CA GLY A 550 16.98 -7.75 25.20
C GLY A 550 16.25 -7.71 23.85
N HIS A 551 16.19 -6.55 23.20
CA HIS A 551 15.57 -6.46 21.86
C HIS A 551 16.27 -7.38 20.85
N ASN A 552 17.58 -7.53 21.01
CA ASN A 552 18.37 -8.64 20.50
C ASN A 552 19.14 -9.27 21.67
N GLU A 553 19.76 -10.41 21.46
CA GLU A 553 20.30 -11.23 22.56
C GLU A 553 21.60 -10.67 23.18
N THR A 554 22.18 -9.60 22.60
CA THR A 554 23.33 -8.86 23.17
C THR A 554 22.94 -7.55 23.86
N ASP A 555 21.65 -7.19 23.88
CA ASP A 555 21.11 -5.97 24.47
C ASP A 555 20.76 -6.15 25.97
N GLN A 556 20.84 -5.08 26.76
CA GLN A 556 20.65 -5.09 28.22
C GLN A 556 19.37 -4.32 28.62
N PRO A 557 18.21 -4.99 28.65
CA PRO A 557 16.92 -4.33 28.85
C PRO A 557 16.66 -3.86 30.28
N GLN A 558 17.45 -4.31 31.28
CA GLN A 558 17.27 -3.83 32.66
C GLN A 558 17.62 -2.35 32.85
N PHE A 559 18.29 -1.72 31.88
CA PHE A 559 18.53 -0.27 31.89
C PHE A 559 17.24 0.56 31.76
N THR A 560 16.19 0.01 31.13
CA THR A 560 14.93 0.71 30.86
C THR A 560 13.69 -0.02 31.40
N GLN A 561 13.70 -1.35 31.49
CA GLN A 561 12.59 -2.16 32.00
C GLN A 561 12.99 -3.07 33.20
N PRO A 562 13.61 -2.54 34.27
CA PRO A 562 14.12 -3.36 35.38
C PRO A 562 13.04 -4.17 36.11
N THR A 563 11.81 -3.65 36.26
CA THR A 563 10.72 -4.36 36.96
C THR A 563 10.20 -5.53 36.13
N MET A 564 9.93 -5.30 34.84
CA MET A 564 9.51 -6.33 33.88
C MET A 564 10.55 -7.45 33.79
N TYR A 565 11.84 -7.10 33.66
CA TYR A 565 12.88 -8.12 33.50
C TYR A 565 13.24 -8.87 34.79
N LYS A 566 13.02 -8.27 35.97
CA LYS A 566 12.99 -9.02 37.25
C LYS A 566 11.88 -10.07 37.28
N ARG A 567 10.73 -9.80 36.67
CA ARG A 567 9.62 -10.77 36.55
C ARG A 567 9.92 -11.84 35.50
N ILE A 568 10.41 -11.46 34.31
CA ILE A 568 10.83 -12.38 33.23
C ILE A 568 11.94 -13.34 33.70
N ALA A 569 12.82 -12.91 34.60
CA ALA A 569 13.82 -13.79 35.24
C ALA A 569 13.20 -14.91 36.11
N GLN A 570 11.99 -14.71 36.65
CA GLN A 570 11.24 -15.70 37.43
C GLN A 570 10.33 -16.58 36.57
N MET A 571 10.03 -16.19 35.32
CA MET A 571 9.14 -16.94 34.45
C MET A 571 9.75 -18.29 34.04
N ARG A 572 8.97 -19.36 34.23
CA ARG A 572 9.24 -20.69 33.66
C ARG A 572 8.95 -20.68 32.15
N PRO A 573 9.64 -21.51 31.35
CA PRO A 573 9.29 -21.72 29.94
C PRO A 573 7.83 -22.19 29.77
N THR A 574 7.18 -21.77 28.69
CA THR A 574 5.83 -22.23 28.30
C THR A 574 5.76 -23.76 28.15
N LEU A 575 6.85 -24.39 27.70
CA LEU A 575 6.98 -25.86 27.63
C LEU A 575 6.82 -26.53 29.00
N ASP A 576 7.51 -26.02 30.03
CA ASP A 576 7.44 -26.57 31.39
C ASP A 576 6.01 -26.45 31.94
N LEU A 577 5.34 -25.31 31.70
CA LEU A 577 3.95 -25.10 32.13
C LEU A 577 2.98 -26.09 31.46
N TYR A 578 3.15 -26.32 30.15
CA TYR A 578 2.31 -27.24 29.41
C TYR A 578 2.58 -28.72 29.77
N THR A 579 3.85 -29.09 30.01
CA THR A 579 4.21 -30.45 30.41
C THR A 579 3.74 -30.78 31.84
N ASP A 580 3.80 -29.84 32.78
CA ASP A 580 3.19 -29.98 34.12
C ASP A 580 1.69 -30.27 34.02
N LYS A 581 0.94 -29.52 33.20
CA LYS A 581 -0.49 -29.73 32.95
C LYS A 581 -0.76 -31.14 32.41
N LEU A 582 -0.03 -31.54 31.36
CA LEU A 582 -0.18 -32.85 30.72
C LEU A 582 0.15 -34.04 31.63
N ILE A 583 1.04 -33.85 32.61
CA ILE A 583 1.34 -34.85 33.65
C ILE A 583 0.25 -34.86 34.73
N ALA A 584 -0.23 -33.71 35.17
CA ALA A 584 -1.29 -33.59 36.18
C ALA A 584 -2.64 -34.17 35.69
N GLU A 585 -2.94 -34.05 34.39
CA GLU A 585 -4.08 -34.70 33.74
C GLU A 585 -3.91 -36.23 33.57
N GLY A 586 -2.70 -36.77 33.75
CA GLY A 586 -2.38 -38.16 33.41
C GLY A 586 -2.28 -38.44 31.90
N THR A 587 -2.35 -37.41 31.04
CA THR A 587 -2.24 -37.55 29.58
C THR A 587 -0.86 -38.09 29.18
N PHE A 588 0.21 -37.67 29.86
CA PHE A 588 1.59 -38.15 29.63
C PHE A 588 2.35 -38.38 30.92
N THR A 589 3.35 -39.26 30.85
CA THR A 589 4.37 -39.44 31.89
C THR A 589 5.59 -38.54 31.63
N ALA A 590 6.31 -38.17 32.69
CA ALA A 590 7.58 -37.44 32.57
C ALA A 590 8.65 -38.21 31.75
N ALA A 591 8.54 -39.55 31.66
CA ALA A 591 9.43 -40.38 30.86
C ALA A 591 9.16 -40.26 29.35
N GLU A 592 7.89 -40.28 28.91
CA GLU A 592 7.50 -40.01 27.52
C GLU A 592 7.98 -38.62 27.08
N ILE A 593 7.67 -37.59 27.87
CA ILE A 593 8.05 -36.19 27.58
C ILE A 593 9.56 -36.03 27.48
N LYS A 594 10.33 -36.64 28.40
CA LYS A 594 11.79 -36.63 28.34
C LYS A 594 12.32 -37.27 27.05
N ALA A 595 11.81 -38.44 26.67
CA ALA A 595 12.25 -39.15 25.46
C ALA A 595 11.96 -38.33 24.18
N MET A 596 10.79 -37.67 24.10
CA MET A 596 10.47 -36.74 23.01
C MET A 596 11.45 -35.55 22.99
N THR A 597 11.76 -34.98 24.15
CA THR A 597 12.67 -33.83 24.31
C THR A 597 14.10 -34.15 23.85
N GLU A 598 14.62 -35.33 24.22
CA GLU A 598 15.95 -35.81 23.82
C GLU A 598 16.01 -36.14 22.31
N ASN A 599 14.95 -36.73 21.74
CA ASN A 599 14.86 -37.01 20.30
C ASN A 599 14.99 -35.73 19.44
N VAL A 600 14.23 -34.68 19.77
CA VAL A 600 14.31 -33.38 19.05
C VAL A 600 15.72 -32.79 19.12
N TRP A 601 16.37 -32.85 20.27
CA TRP A 601 17.75 -32.34 20.44
C TRP A 601 18.76 -33.11 19.58
N ASN A 602 18.65 -34.45 19.53
CA ASN A 602 19.54 -35.29 18.73
C ASN A 602 19.42 -34.98 17.23
N ILE A 603 18.21 -34.75 16.71
CA ILE A 603 18.00 -34.38 15.32
C ILE A 603 18.62 -33.00 15.01
N LEU A 604 18.48 -32.02 15.91
CA LEU A 604 19.13 -30.71 15.77
C LEU A 604 20.67 -30.84 15.75
N GLU A 605 21.25 -31.67 16.63
CA GLU A 605 22.69 -31.93 16.68
C GLU A 605 23.21 -32.61 15.40
N ASP A 606 22.48 -33.58 14.85
CA ASP A 606 22.85 -34.24 13.59
C ASP A 606 22.72 -33.31 12.37
N LYS A 607 21.70 -32.44 12.35
CA LYS A 607 21.53 -31.43 11.30
C LYS A 607 22.61 -30.34 11.38
N TYR A 608 23.07 -29.99 12.57
CA TYR A 608 24.22 -29.10 12.79
C TYR A 608 25.54 -29.73 12.32
N LYS A 609 25.74 -31.04 12.45
CA LYS A 609 26.88 -31.73 11.83
C LYS A 609 26.82 -31.62 10.30
N GLN A 610 25.65 -31.89 9.71
CA GLN A 610 25.40 -31.86 8.26
C GLN A 610 25.52 -30.45 7.65
N SER A 611 25.21 -29.39 8.40
CA SER A 611 25.28 -27.99 7.94
C SER A 611 26.68 -27.50 7.54
N LYS A 612 27.74 -28.19 7.96
CA LYS A 612 29.13 -27.81 7.69
C LYS A 612 29.56 -28.07 6.25
N ASP A 613 28.98 -29.09 5.63
CA ASP A 613 29.23 -29.50 4.25
C ASP A 613 28.06 -29.12 3.32
N TYR A 614 27.02 -28.49 3.86
CA TYR A 614 25.82 -28.08 3.13
C TYR A 614 26.10 -26.92 2.18
N LYS A 615 25.57 -27.02 0.96
CA LYS A 615 25.66 -25.98 -0.07
C LYS A 615 24.26 -25.41 -0.34
N PRO A 616 24.00 -24.13 -0.08
CA PRO A 616 22.71 -23.50 -0.36
C PRO A 616 22.30 -23.61 -1.82
N SER A 617 20.99 -23.74 -2.04
CA SER A 617 20.38 -23.70 -3.37
C SER A 617 19.53 -22.44 -3.55
N ASN A 618 19.63 -21.81 -4.71
CA ASN A 618 18.87 -20.59 -5.03
C ASN A 618 17.37 -20.85 -5.22
N SER A 619 16.96 -22.10 -5.46
CA SER A 619 15.55 -22.52 -5.58
C SER A 619 14.70 -22.02 -4.41
N ASP A 620 15.29 -22.06 -3.22
CA ASP A 620 14.62 -21.86 -1.95
C ASP A 620 14.24 -20.38 -1.72
N TRP A 621 14.90 -19.47 -2.45
CA TRP A 621 14.84 -18.01 -2.29
C TRP A 621 13.86 -17.34 -3.29
N VAL A 622 13.63 -17.96 -4.45
CA VAL A 622 12.82 -17.38 -5.54
C VAL A 622 11.33 -17.41 -5.17
N SER A 623 10.71 -16.24 -4.96
CA SER A 623 9.35 -16.15 -4.40
C SER A 623 8.21 -16.64 -5.30
N SER A 624 8.47 -16.89 -6.58
CA SER A 624 7.45 -17.29 -7.56
C SER A 624 8.13 -18.06 -8.71
N ALA A 625 7.74 -19.31 -8.91
CA ALA A 625 8.26 -20.16 -9.97
C ALA A 625 7.60 -19.80 -11.32
N TRP A 626 8.19 -18.84 -12.04
CA TRP A 626 7.75 -18.47 -13.40
C TRP A 626 8.07 -19.59 -14.40
N HIS A 627 7.24 -20.63 -14.43
CA HIS A 627 7.40 -21.79 -15.31
C HIS A 627 7.41 -21.37 -16.79
N GLY A 628 8.33 -21.95 -17.57
CA GLY A 628 8.52 -21.61 -18.99
C GLY A 628 9.24 -20.27 -19.25
N PHE A 629 9.58 -19.52 -18.20
CA PHE A 629 10.31 -18.25 -18.29
C PHE A 629 11.75 -18.42 -17.79
N LYS A 630 12.72 -17.71 -18.37
CA LYS A 630 14.15 -17.87 -18.01
C LYS A 630 14.38 -17.69 -16.51
N SER A 631 15.14 -18.59 -15.89
CA SER A 631 15.59 -18.50 -14.50
C SER A 631 16.66 -17.41 -14.30
N PRO A 632 16.92 -16.95 -13.07
CA PRO A 632 18.04 -16.05 -12.79
C PRO A 632 19.40 -16.62 -13.22
N GLN A 633 19.58 -17.94 -13.16
CA GLN A 633 20.82 -18.61 -13.58
C GLN A 633 21.00 -18.57 -15.11
N GLU A 634 19.94 -18.82 -15.87
CA GLU A 634 19.96 -18.67 -17.34
C GLU A 634 20.14 -17.21 -17.78
N LEU A 635 19.61 -16.24 -17.04
CA LEU A 635 19.78 -14.81 -17.31
C LEU A 635 21.19 -14.31 -16.97
N ALA A 636 21.81 -14.84 -15.92
CA ALA A 636 23.22 -14.57 -15.60
C ALA A 636 24.16 -15.18 -16.66
N ALA A 637 23.83 -16.37 -17.19
CA ALA A 637 24.63 -17.08 -18.18
C ALA A 637 24.36 -16.67 -19.65
N SER A 638 23.25 -15.99 -19.97
CA SER A 638 22.89 -15.64 -21.36
C SER A 638 22.34 -14.22 -21.53
N THR A 639 22.78 -13.57 -22.61
CA THR A 639 22.14 -12.35 -23.10
C THR A 639 20.79 -12.69 -23.76
N VAL A 640 19.77 -11.85 -23.54
CA VAL A 640 18.45 -11.89 -24.15
C VAL A 640 18.43 -10.92 -25.33
N GLN A 641 18.03 -11.38 -26.51
CA GLN A 641 17.96 -10.51 -27.69
C GLN A 641 16.83 -9.47 -27.53
N PRO A 642 16.99 -8.25 -28.06
CA PRO A 642 15.89 -7.31 -28.19
C PRO A 642 14.76 -7.92 -29.05
N ARG A 643 13.51 -7.62 -28.71
CA ARG A 643 12.35 -7.91 -29.56
C ARG A 643 11.75 -6.62 -30.09
N PHE A 644 11.04 -6.73 -31.21
CA PHE A 644 10.15 -5.67 -31.66
C PHE A 644 8.94 -5.53 -30.72
N THR A 645 8.37 -4.32 -30.67
CA THR A 645 7.18 -4.01 -29.85
C THR A 645 6.07 -3.36 -30.67
N GLY A 646 6.23 -3.22 -31.98
CA GLY A 646 5.13 -2.97 -32.91
C GLY A 646 4.14 -4.14 -33.02
N THR A 647 3.12 -3.95 -33.85
CA THR A 647 2.20 -5.02 -34.28
C THR A 647 1.50 -4.62 -35.59
N GLU A 648 0.63 -5.48 -36.13
CA GLU A 648 -0.09 -5.21 -37.37
C GLU A 648 -1.04 -4.01 -37.29
N LEU A 649 -1.03 -3.18 -38.34
CA LEU A 649 -1.83 -1.94 -38.40
C LEU A 649 -3.35 -2.19 -38.38
N GLU A 650 -3.80 -3.39 -38.77
CA GLU A 650 -5.19 -3.80 -38.67
C GLU A 650 -5.60 -4.09 -37.23
N VAL A 651 -4.74 -4.78 -36.46
CA VAL A 651 -4.96 -5.06 -35.03
C VAL A 651 -5.08 -3.74 -34.25
N LEU A 652 -4.22 -2.76 -34.53
CA LEU A 652 -4.30 -1.43 -33.91
C LEU A 652 -5.62 -0.71 -34.22
N ARG A 653 -6.16 -0.82 -35.44
CA ARG A 653 -7.47 -0.25 -35.80
C ARG A 653 -8.63 -0.97 -35.11
N ASN A 654 -8.59 -2.30 -35.03
CA ASN A 654 -9.63 -3.10 -34.38
C ASN A 654 -9.67 -2.83 -32.86
N ILE A 655 -8.50 -2.64 -32.22
CA ILE A 655 -8.40 -2.13 -30.84
C ILE A 655 -8.99 -0.71 -30.74
N GLY A 656 -8.75 0.15 -31.73
CA GLY A 656 -9.33 1.49 -31.82
C GLY A 656 -10.86 1.51 -31.79
N VAL A 657 -11.49 0.62 -32.56
CA VAL A 657 -12.94 0.42 -32.57
C VAL A 657 -13.41 -0.10 -31.21
N ALA A 658 -12.74 -1.11 -30.65
CA ALA A 658 -13.07 -1.63 -29.31
C ALA A 658 -13.02 -0.53 -28.24
N ALA A 659 -11.90 0.20 -28.15
CA ALA A 659 -11.64 1.26 -27.18
C ALA A 659 -12.56 2.49 -27.32
N SER A 660 -13.19 2.67 -28.48
CA SER A 660 -14.13 3.76 -28.76
C SER A 660 -15.61 3.34 -28.64
N SER A 661 -15.86 2.04 -28.50
CA SER A 661 -17.21 1.44 -28.47
C SER A 661 -17.89 1.51 -27.09
N TYR A 662 -19.23 1.53 -27.11
CA TYR A 662 -20.11 1.37 -25.95
C TYR A 662 -21.47 0.78 -26.38
N PRO A 663 -22.27 0.18 -25.47
CA PRO A 663 -23.56 -0.41 -25.81
C PRO A 663 -24.56 0.60 -26.40
N LYS A 664 -25.48 0.16 -27.26
CA LYS A 664 -26.42 1.05 -27.98
C LYS A 664 -27.32 1.88 -27.06
N ASP A 665 -27.77 1.28 -25.95
CA ASP A 665 -28.68 1.90 -25.00
C ASP A 665 -27.95 2.69 -23.89
N PHE A 666 -26.59 2.71 -23.93
CA PHE A 666 -25.73 3.39 -22.97
C PHE A 666 -25.76 4.91 -23.20
N ALA A 667 -26.31 5.64 -22.23
CA ALA A 667 -26.44 7.09 -22.23
C ALA A 667 -25.10 7.77 -21.91
N ILE A 668 -24.15 7.70 -22.86
CA ILE A 668 -22.83 8.33 -22.75
C ILE A 668 -22.90 9.87 -22.66
N HIS A 669 -22.01 10.49 -21.89
CA HIS A 669 -21.93 11.95 -21.82
C HIS A 669 -21.52 12.57 -23.20
N PRO A 670 -22.21 13.61 -23.72
CA PRO A 670 -22.00 14.11 -25.09
C PRO A 670 -20.57 14.55 -25.43
N ASN A 671 -19.84 15.12 -24.47
CA ASN A 671 -18.43 15.50 -24.69
C ASN A 671 -17.51 14.28 -24.80
N LEU A 672 -17.82 13.19 -24.08
CA LEU A 672 -17.04 11.95 -24.12
C LEU A 672 -17.32 11.18 -25.41
N ALA A 673 -18.59 11.11 -25.84
CA ALA A 673 -18.95 10.60 -27.16
C ALA A 673 -18.27 11.35 -28.33
N ARG A 674 -17.89 12.61 -28.13
CA ARG A 674 -17.11 13.41 -29.09
C ARG A 674 -15.60 13.13 -29.03
N ILE A 675 -15.07 12.78 -27.85
CA ILE A 675 -13.67 12.34 -27.67
C ILE A 675 -13.46 10.96 -28.30
N LEU A 676 -14.33 9.98 -28.01
CA LEU A 676 -14.19 8.62 -28.53
C LEU A 676 -14.22 8.58 -30.07
N ARG A 677 -15.20 9.24 -30.70
CA ARG A 677 -15.26 9.38 -32.17
C ARG A 677 -14.04 10.10 -32.78
N ALA A 678 -13.36 10.97 -32.03
CA ALA A 678 -12.11 11.58 -32.50
C ALA A 678 -10.94 10.60 -32.47
N ARG A 679 -10.85 9.71 -31.46
CA ARG A 679 -9.85 8.63 -31.43
C ARG A 679 -10.05 7.62 -32.56
N GLU A 680 -11.28 7.15 -32.73
CA GLU A 680 -11.70 6.26 -33.81
C GLU A 680 -11.35 6.83 -35.19
N LYS A 681 -11.64 8.12 -35.41
CA LYS A 681 -11.27 8.82 -36.65
C LYS A 681 -9.75 8.89 -36.85
N ASN A 682 -8.99 9.32 -35.83
CA ASN A 682 -7.54 9.45 -35.95
C ASN A 682 -6.86 8.09 -36.24
N LEU A 683 -7.38 6.99 -35.69
CA LEU A 683 -6.92 5.63 -35.97
C LEU A 683 -7.32 5.15 -37.38
N SER A 684 -8.48 5.57 -37.87
CA SER A 684 -8.93 5.31 -39.25
C SER A 684 -8.08 6.06 -40.28
N ASP A 685 -7.84 7.36 -40.04
CA ASP A 685 -6.96 8.23 -40.84
C ASP A 685 -5.49 7.75 -40.77
N GLY A 686 -5.08 7.14 -39.66
CA GLY A 686 -3.70 6.72 -39.38
C GLY A 686 -2.78 7.83 -38.86
N GLU A 687 -3.33 9.00 -38.51
CA GLU A 687 -2.59 10.22 -38.17
C GLU A 687 -3.15 10.90 -36.92
N GLY A 688 -2.35 11.74 -36.26
CA GLY A 688 -2.81 12.52 -35.11
C GLY A 688 -3.07 11.69 -33.84
N ILE A 689 -2.44 10.53 -33.70
CA ILE A 689 -2.59 9.64 -32.54
C ILE A 689 -2.04 10.35 -31.30
N ASP A 690 -2.82 10.38 -30.22
CA ASP A 690 -2.45 11.03 -28.96
C ASP A 690 -2.04 10.04 -27.85
N TRP A 691 -1.64 10.58 -26.70
CA TRP A 691 -1.07 9.83 -25.58
C TRP A 691 -1.99 8.72 -25.07
N ALA A 692 -3.26 9.05 -24.79
CA ALA A 692 -4.26 8.11 -24.30
C ALA A 692 -4.68 7.09 -25.37
N THR A 693 -4.63 7.48 -26.65
CA THR A 693 -4.90 6.56 -27.76
C THR A 693 -3.75 5.56 -27.93
N ALA A 694 -2.50 6.00 -27.83
CA ALA A 694 -1.32 5.15 -27.85
C ALA A 694 -1.27 4.20 -26.65
N GLU A 695 -1.61 4.69 -25.46
CA GLU A 695 -1.78 3.90 -24.23
C GLU A 695 -2.86 2.82 -24.39
N SER A 696 -4.04 3.19 -24.90
CA SER A 696 -5.15 2.25 -25.14
C SER A 696 -4.76 1.15 -26.13
N MET A 697 -3.94 1.47 -27.13
CA MET A 697 -3.38 0.47 -28.04
C MET A 697 -2.32 -0.41 -27.37
N ALA A 698 -1.48 0.12 -26.48
CA ALA A 698 -0.50 -0.69 -25.76
C ALA A 698 -1.18 -1.71 -24.83
N PHE A 699 -2.22 -1.31 -24.11
CA PHE A 699 -3.02 -2.22 -23.30
C PHE A 699 -3.79 -3.23 -24.18
N GLY A 700 -4.52 -2.75 -25.19
CA GLY A 700 -5.33 -3.60 -26.06
C GLY A 700 -4.55 -4.64 -26.86
N THR A 701 -3.32 -4.32 -27.27
CA THR A 701 -2.43 -5.29 -27.95
C THR A 701 -1.95 -6.38 -27.00
N LEU A 702 -1.48 -6.01 -25.80
CA LEU A 702 -1.03 -6.98 -24.80
C LEU A 702 -2.15 -7.94 -24.37
N LEU A 703 -3.37 -7.41 -24.21
CA LEU A 703 -4.58 -8.21 -23.93
C LEU A 703 -4.94 -9.14 -25.09
N GLY A 704 -4.85 -8.66 -26.34
CA GLY A 704 -5.08 -9.48 -27.55
C GLY A 704 -4.03 -10.57 -27.78
N GLU A 705 -2.81 -10.35 -27.29
CA GLU A 705 -1.71 -11.33 -27.22
C GLU A 705 -1.86 -12.33 -26.06
N GLY A 706 -2.89 -12.17 -25.21
CA GLY A 706 -3.21 -13.08 -24.10
C GLY A 706 -2.61 -12.72 -22.75
N ASN A 707 -1.88 -11.59 -22.65
CA ASN A 707 -1.32 -11.11 -21.39
C ASN A 707 -2.40 -10.44 -20.53
N HIS A 708 -2.19 -10.40 -19.22
CA HIS A 708 -3.02 -9.60 -18.32
C HIS A 708 -2.53 -8.14 -18.25
N VAL A 709 -3.44 -7.19 -18.07
CA VAL A 709 -3.11 -5.77 -17.84
C VAL A 709 -3.91 -5.26 -16.65
N ARG A 710 -3.20 -4.73 -15.65
CA ARG A 710 -3.77 -4.13 -14.44
C ARG A 710 -3.27 -2.70 -14.24
N LEU A 711 -4.16 -1.73 -14.18
CA LEU A 711 -3.89 -0.32 -13.85
C LEU A 711 -4.58 0.06 -12.55
N SER A 712 -3.81 0.60 -11.61
CA SER A 712 -4.21 0.91 -10.24
C SER A 712 -3.69 2.27 -9.82
N GLY A 713 -4.47 3.02 -9.04
CA GLY A 713 -4.10 4.35 -8.56
C GLY A 713 -5.31 5.29 -8.43
N GLN A 714 -5.08 6.53 -8.04
CA GLN A 714 -6.15 7.50 -7.79
C GLN A 714 -6.70 8.07 -9.11
N ASP A 715 -8.03 8.10 -9.28
CA ASP A 715 -8.75 8.56 -10.49
C ASP A 715 -8.41 7.83 -11.82
N VAL A 716 -7.61 6.76 -11.82
CA VAL A 716 -7.00 6.16 -13.03
C VAL A 716 -8.01 5.73 -14.10
N GLU A 717 -9.23 5.35 -13.70
CA GLU A 717 -10.32 4.95 -14.60
C GLU A 717 -10.71 6.07 -15.58
N ARG A 718 -10.72 7.32 -15.09
CA ARG A 718 -10.85 8.54 -15.89
C ARG A 718 -9.48 9.04 -16.37
N GLY A 719 -8.44 8.81 -15.57
CA GLY A 719 -7.19 9.54 -15.53
C GLY A 719 -7.36 10.89 -14.83
N THR A 720 -6.40 11.27 -13.98
CA THR A 720 -6.38 12.57 -13.25
C THR A 720 -6.78 13.72 -14.17
N PHE A 721 -6.09 13.83 -15.31
CA PHE A 721 -6.22 14.93 -16.26
C PHE A 721 -7.42 14.77 -17.22
N SER A 722 -8.34 13.84 -16.94
CA SER A 722 -9.46 13.44 -17.81
C SER A 722 -9.01 13.07 -19.22
N HIS A 723 -7.87 12.39 -19.33
CA HIS A 723 -7.25 12.01 -20.60
C HIS A 723 -7.56 10.58 -21.02
N ARG A 724 -7.74 9.65 -20.08
CA ARG A 724 -7.81 8.20 -20.35
C ARG A 724 -9.21 7.76 -20.76
N HIS A 725 -10.17 7.85 -19.84
CA HIS A 725 -11.53 7.28 -19.99
C HIS A 725 -11.52 5.78 -20.30
N ALA A 726 -10.80 5.02 -19.47
CA ALA A 726 -10.79 3.56 -19.51
C ALA A 726 -12.10 2.94 -18.99
N VAL A 727 -12.80 3.65 -18.11
CA VAL A 727 -14.19 3.37 -17.72
C VAL A 727 -15.10 4.48 -18.23
N LEU A 728 -16.26 4.09 -18.74
CA LEU A 728 -17.36 4.97 -19.13
C LEU A 728 -18.51 4.78 -18.11
N HIS A 729 -19.24 5.85 -17.79
CA HIS A 729 -20.39 5.81 -16.89
C HIS A 729 -21.68 6.21 -17.61
N ASP A 730 -22.72 5.40 -17.50
CA ASP A 730 -24.04 5.66 -18.05
C ASP A 730 -24.74 6.79 -17.28
N GLN A 731 -25.15 7.85 -17.99
CA GLN A 731 -25.69 9.07 -17.38
C GLN A 731 -27.18 8.94 -16.92
N LYS A 732 -27.72 7.72 -16.78
CA LYS A 732 -29.07 7.44 -16.28
C LYS A 732 -29.12 6.40 -15.15
N SER A 733 -28.09 5.55 -15.06
CA SER A 733 -28.07 4.35 -14.20
C SER A 733 -26.78 4.18 -13.41
N ASP A 734 -25.79 5.06 -13.59
CA ASP A 734 -24.42 4.99 -13.06
C ASP A 734 -23.63 3.71 -13.40
N SER A 735 -24.21 2.83 -14.23
CA SER A 735 -23.59 1.59 -14.68
C SER A 735 -22.31 1.85 -15.49
N THR A 736 -21.30 1.01 -15.27
CA THR A 736 -19.97 1.18 -15.86
C THR A 736 -19.76 0.28 -17.07
N HIS A 737 -18.98 0.76 -18.03
CA HIS A 737 -18.53 0.00 -19.19
C HIS A 737 -17.02 0.18 -19.39
N VAL A 738 -16.31 -0.91 -19.71
CA VAL A 738 -14.85 -0.92 -19.94
C VAL A 738 -14.59 -1.29 -21.42
N PRO A 739 -14.36 -0.32 -22.31
CA PRO A 739 -14.31 -0.57 -23.77
C PRO A 739 -13.25 -1.59 -24.21
N LEU A 740 -12.11 -1.66 -23.52
CA LEU A 740 -11.05 -2.64 -23.81
C LEU A 740 -11.42 -4.09 -23.46
N ASN A 741 -12.53 -4.34 -22.76
CA ASN A 741 -13.03 -5.72 -22.59
C ASN A 741 -13.85 -6.22 -23.80
N ASN A 742 -14.09 -5.37 -24.81
CA ASN A 742 -14.80 -5.73 -26.05
C ASN A 742 -13.88 -6.30 -27.16
N LEU A 743 -12.58 -6.50 -26.92
CA LEU A 743 -11.57 -6.82 -27.96
C LEU A 743 -11.92 -8.04 -28.83
N VAL A 744 -12.51 -9.08 -28.26
CA VAL A 744 -12.94 -10.28 -29.03
C VAL A 744 -14.10 -9.94 -29.97
N ALA A 745 -15.08 -9.15 -29.51
CA ALA A 745 -16.21 -8.71 -30.33
C ALA A 745 -15.81 -7.75 -31.45
N ALA A 746 -14.70 -7.03 -31.29
CA ALA A 746 -14.09 -6.17 -32.32
C ALA A 746 -13.11 -6.91 -33.25
N GLY A 747 -12.92 -8.23 -33.10
CA GLY A 747 -11.96 -9.01 -33.90
C GLY A 747 -10.49 -8.68 -33.63
N ALA A 748 -10.18 -8.02 -32.51
CA ALA A 748 -8.81 -7.68 -32.10
C ALA A 748 -8.12 -8.79 -31.27
N ALA A 749 -8.89 -9.74 -30.73
CA ALA A 749 -8.41 -10.81 -29.87
C ALA A 749 -9.15 -12.13 -30.12
N LYS A 750 -8.49 -13.28 -29.89
CA LYS A 750 -9.12 -14.62 -30.00
C LYS A 750 -9.76 -15.09 -28.69
N SER A 751 -9.26 -14.60 -27.57
CA SER A 751 -9.74 -14.81 -26.21
C SER A 751 -9.52 -13.51 -25.42
N ALA A 752 -10.22 -13.34 -24.30
CA ALA A 752 -10.07 -12.16 -23.45
C ALA A 752 -9.49 -12.57 -22.08
N SER A 753 -8.33 -12.01 -21.74
CA SER A 753 -8.02 -11.68 -20.34
C SER A 753 -8.70 -10.34 -20.04
N PRO A 754 -9.36 -10.15 -18.89
CA PRO A 754 -9.97 -8.86 -18.57
C PRO A 754 -8.91 -7.79 -18.32
N PHE A 755 -9.12 -6.62 -18.90
CA PHE A 755 -8.46 -5.40 -18.46
C PHE A 755 -9.01 -5.02 -17.09
N ILE A 756 -8.14 -4.99 -16.08
CA ILE A 756 -8.48 -4.47 -14.75
C ILE A 756 -7.94 -3.04 -14.68
N VAL A 757 -8.85 -2.07 -14.69
CA VAL A 757 -8.57 -0.70 -14.27
C VAL A 757 -9.38 -0.43 -13.01
N CYS A 758 -8.75 0.13 -11.98
CA CYS A 758 -9.39 0.33 -10.68
C CYS A 758 -8.89 1.58 -9.97
N ASN A 759 -9.81 2.46 -9.60
CA ASN A 759 -9.51 3.57 -8.70
C ASN A 759 -9.12 3.02 -7.33
N SER A 760 -7.95 3.44 -6.83
CA SER A 760 -7.46 3.08 -5.50
C SER A 760 -8.15 3.89 -4.40
N SER A 761 -7.97 3.46 -3.15
CA SER A 761 -8.10 4.36 -2.01
C SER A 761 -7.07 5.49 -2.08
N LEU A 762 -7.25 6.54 -1.25
CA LEU A 762 -6.32 7.66 -1.12
C LEU A 762 -5.09 7.25 -0.27
N SER A 763 -4.31 6.32 -0.81
CA SER A 763 -3.10 5.72 -0.26
C SER A 763 -2.12 5.49 -1.39
N GLU A 764 -0.84 5.78 -1.17
CA GLU A 764 0.24 5.36 -2.08
C GLU A 764 1.13 4.31 -1.42
N PHE A 765 1.41 4.39 -0.11
CA PHE A 765 2.34 3.48 0.56
C PHE A 765 1.79 2.06 0.63
N GLY A 766 0.53 1.91 1.05
CA GLY A 766 -0.22 0.66 0.91
C GLY A 766 -0.35 0.23 -0.56
N VAL A 767 -0.87 1.09 -1.43
CA VAL A 767 -1.25 0.70 -2.81
C VAL A 767 -0.04 0.33 -3.67
N LEU A 768 1.06 1.08 -3.64
CA LEU A 768 2.28 0.72 -4.39
C LEU A 768 2.89 -0.59 -3.88
N GLY A 769 2.82 -0.85 -2.57
CA GLY A 769 3.19 -2.14 -2.00
C GLY A 769 2.30 -3.29 -2.51
N PHE A 770 1.00 -3.04 -2.68
CA PHE A 770 0.04 -4.01 -3.21
C PHE A 770 0.33 -4.34 -4.68
N GLU A 771 0.48 -3.33 -5.55
CA GLU A 771 0.77 -3.56 -6.98
C GLU A 771 2.14 -4.21 -7.19
N LEU A 772 3.13 -3.87 -6.37
CA LEU A 772 4.39 -4.59 -6.29
C LEU A 772 4.18 -6.08 -5.99
N GLY A 773 3.37 -6.41 -4.97
CA GLY A 773 3.02 -7.79 -4.65
C GLY A 773 2.38 -8.54 -5.81
N TYR A 774 1.39 -7.91 -6.46
CA TYR A 774 0.68 -8.46 -7.62
C TYR A 774 1.64 -8.75 -8.79
N SER A 775 2.57 -7.84 -9.06
CA SER A 775 3.55 -7.92 -10.15
C SER A 775 4.61 -9.02 -10.04
N MET A 776 4.67 -9.76 -8.91
CA MET A 776 5.64 -10.82 -8.68
C MET A 776 5.14 -12.23 -9.06
N ILE A 777 3.83 -12.47 -9.08
CA ILE A 777 3.28 -13.84 -9.20
C ILE A 777 3.54 -14.43 -10.58
N ASP A 778 3.22 -13.68 -11.64
CA ASP A 778 3.25 -14.14 -13.03
C ASP A 778 4.06 -13.17 -13.92
N PRO A 779 4.77 -13.64 -14.97
CA PRO A 779 5.49 -12.76 -15.89
C PRO A 779 4.64 -12.22 -17.05
N ALA A 780 3.53 -12.87 -17.45
CA ALA A 780 2.71 -12.52 -18.61
C ALA A 780 1.67 -11.42 -18.27
N GLN A 781 2.12 -10.39 -17.57
CA GLN A 781 1.31 -9.25 -17.14
C GLN A 781 2.04 -7.91 -17.26
N LEU A 782 1.28 -6.86 -17.55
CA LEU A 782 1.66 -5.47 -17.34
C LEU A 782 0.87 -4.92 -16.14
N VAL A 783 1.55 -4.80 -15.00
CA VAL A 783 1.01 -4.14 -13.79
C VAL A 783 1.51 -2.72 -13.73
N LEU A 784 0.59 -1.76 -13.63
CA LEU A 784 0.87 -0.33 -13.56
C LEU A 784 0.29 0.26 -12.27
N TRP A 785 1.10 1.07 -11.59
CA TRP A 785 0.66 2.00 -10.56
C TRP A 785 0.81 3.45 -11.07
N GLU A 786 -0.26 4.25 -11.00
CA GLU A 786 -0.25 5.66 -11.38
C GLU A 786 -0.43 6.56 -10.14
N ALA A 787 0.53 7.47 -9.93
CA ALA A 787 0.41 8.53 -8.95
C ALA A 787 -0.48 9.66 -9.52
N GLN A 788 -1.40 10.22 -8.72
CA GLN A 788 -2.29 11.29 -9.20
C GLN A 788 -1.49 12.49 -9.77
N PHE A 789 -0.42 12.86 -9.06
CA PHE A 789 0.74 13.60 -9.53
C PHE A 789 1.99 12.86 -9.06
N GLY A 790 3.06 12.82 -9.87
CA GLY A 790 4.26 12.06 -9.53
C GLY A 790 4.99 12.59 -8.28
N ASP A 791 4.78 13.86 -7.94
CA ASP A 791 5.23 14.52 -6.71
C ASP A 791 4.86 13.72 -5.44
N PHE A 792 3.71 13.02 -5.45
CA PHE A 792 3.17 12.25 -4.32
C PHE A 792 3.77 10.85 -4.14
N ALA A 793 4.56 10.34 -5.10
CA ALA A 793 5.21 9.02 -4.95
C ALA A 793 6.22 8.96 -3.77
N ASN A 794 6.54 10.11 -3.17
CA ASN A 794 7.38 10.23 -1.98
C ASN A 794 6.74 9.70 -0.68
N THR A 795 5.42 9.53 -0.59
CA THR A 795 4.77 8.88 0.57
C THR A 795 5.05 7.37 0.57
N ALA A 796 5.16 6.76 -0.61
CA ALA A 796 5.50 5.35 -0.81
C ALA A 796 7.02 5.06 -0.87
N GLN A 797 7.88 6.00 -0.45
CA GLN A 797 9.34 5.92 -0.62
C GLN A 797 9.96 4.62 -0.07
N CYS A 798 9.43 4.07 1.03
CA CYS A 798 9.92 2.81 1.58
C CYS A 798 9.73 1.61 0.62
N ILE A 799 8.69 1.60 -0.21
CA ILE A 799 8.51 0.56 -1.24
C ILE A 799 9.49 0.77 -2.39
N ILE A 800 9.69 2.04 -2.79
CA ILE A 800 10.64 2.44 -3.84
C ILE A 800 12.07 2.02 -3.47
N ASP A 801 12.56 2.45 -2.31
CA ASP A 801 13.94 2.20 -1.87
C ASP A 801 14.15 0.72 -1.55
N GLN A 802 13.27 0.13 -0.73
CA GLN A 802 13.56 -1.15 -0.09
C GLN A 802 13.08 -2.38 -0.86
N PHE A 803 12.22 -2.22 -1.87
CA PHE A 803 11.77 -3.34 -2.71
C PHE A 803 11.99 -3.08 -4.20
N ILE A 804 11.60 -1.92 -4.73
CA ILE A 804 11.70 -1.66 -6.18
C ILE A 804 13.17 -1.47 -6.61
N ALA A 805 13.95 -0.67 -5.89
CA ALA A 805 15.35 -0.41 -6.22
C ALA A 805 16.32 -1.53 -5.80
N GLY A 806 16.02 -2.25 -4.70
CA GLY A 806 16.93 -3.22 -4.09
C GLY A 806 16.42 -4.67 -3.97
N GLY A 807 15.17 -4.97 -4.32
CA GLY A 807 14.57 -6.29 -4.07
C GLY A 807 15.20 -7.43 -4.88
N GLU A 808 15.62 -7.16 -6.12
CA GLU A 808 16.30 -8.15 -6.96
C GLU A 808 17.72 -8.44 -6.43
N GLN A 809 18.51 -7.41 -6.12
CA GLN A 809 19.88 -7.59 -5.61
C GLN A 809 19.92 -8.29 -4.24
N LYS A 810 18.96 -8.02 -3.35
CA LYS A 810 18.91 -8.60 -1.99
C LYS A 810 18.28 -9.99 -1.94
N TRP A 811 17.20 -10.22 -2.70
CA TRP A 811 16.30 -11.36 -2.52
C TRP A 811 15.98 -12.12 -3.82
N LEU A 812 16.62 -11.78 -4.95
CA LEU A 812 16.29 -12.30 -6.29
C LEU A 812 14.81 -12.11 -6.68
N GLN A 813 14.12 -11.14 -6.06
CA GLN A 813 12.73 -10.82 -6.38
C GLN A 813 12.64 -10.06 -7.70
N ARG A 814 11.98 -10.67 -8.69
CA ARG A 814 11.77 -10.11 -10.02
C ARG A 814 10.37 -9.48 -10.09
N THR A 815 10.26 -8.34 -10.74
CA THR A 815 8.99 -7.61 -10.92
C THR A 815 8.99 -6.86 -12.25
N GLY A 816 7.84 -6.82 -12.91
CA GLY A 816 7.61 -6.01 -14.12
C GLY A 816 6.92 -4.66 -13.85
N LEU A 817 6.74 -4.28 -12.58
CA LEU A 817 5.92 -3.14 -12.16
C LEU A 817 6.32 -1.84 -12.88
N THR A 818 5.31 -1.18 -13.43
CA THR A 818 5.46 0.13 -14.07
C THR A 818 4.90 1.22 -13.16
N LEU A 819 5.67 2.26 -12.90
CA LEU A 819 5.24 3.45 -12.16
C LEU A 819 5.00 4.57 -13.15
N LEU A 820 3.75 5.01 -13.31
CA LEU A 820 3.37 6.20 -14.08
C LEU A 820 3.37 7.42 -13.15
N LEU A 821 4.24 8.38 -13.44
CA LEU A 821 4.54 9.52 -12.57
C LEU A 821 4.36 10.84 -13.34
N PRO A 822 3.19 11.49 -13.25
CA PRO A 822 2.94 12.77 -13.91
C PRO A 822 3.95 13.86 -13.47
N HIS A 823 4.66 14.43 -14.43
CA HIS A 823 5.76 15.38 -14.28
C HIS A 823 5.57 16.57 -15.24
N GLY A 824 6.18 17.73 -14.95
CA GLY A 824 6.28 18.85 -15.89
C GLY A 824 6.12 20.20 -15.18
N TYR A 825 6.99 21.16 -15.47
CA TYR A 825 7.00 22.43 -14.75
C TYR A 825 6.05 23.43 -15.43
N ASP A 826 4.74 23.24 -15.28
CA ASP A 826 3.74 24.09 -15.97
C ASP A 826 3.43 25.40 -15.20
N GLY A 827 4.01 25.57 -14.02
CA GLY A 827 3.75 26.68 -13.09
C GLY A 827 2.59 26.45 -12.12
N GLN A 828 2.35 25.18 -11.74
CA GLN A 828 1.29 24.76 -10.81
C GLN A 828 1.73 24.69 -9.33
N GLY A 829 2.95 25.16 -9.02
CA GLY A 829 3.52 25.14 -7.67
C GLY A 829 4.37 23.89 -7.36
N PRO A 830 4.95 23.82 -6.14
CA PRO A 830 5.99 22.85 -5.81
C PRO A 830 5.53 21.39 -5.71
N GLU A 831 4.26 21.13 -5.45
CA GLU A 831 3.67 19.79 -5.24
C GLU A 831 2.91 19.24 -6.47
N HIS A 832 2.97 19.95 -7.61
CA HIS A 832 2.28 19.58 -8.85
C HIS A 832 3.19 19.72 -10.08
N SER A 833 4.51 19.59 -9.91
CA SER A 833 5.51 19.89 -10.95
C SER A 833 6.59 18.82 -11.13
N SER A 834 7.03 18.17 -10.05
CA SER A 834 8.21 17.30 -10.07
C SER A 834 8.00 15.98 -9.34
N ALA A 835 7.88 14.92 -10.14
CA ALA A 835 8.04 13.52 -9.74
C ALA A 835 9.47 13.14 -9.25
N ARG A 836 10.35 14.11 -8.98
CA ARG A 836 11.69 13.93 -8.41
C ARG A 836 12.55 12.92 -9.17
N ILE A 837 12.72 13.16 -10.47
CA ILE A 837 13.55 12.37 -11.39
C ILE A 837 14.95 12.14 -10.79
N GLU A 838 15.51 13.14 -10.10
CA GLU A 838 16.80 13.06 -9.42
C GLU A 838 16.90 11.92 -8.41
N ARG A 839 15.79 11.56 -7.75
CA ARG A 839 15.77 10.54 -6.69
C ARG A 839 15.79 9.14 -7.27
N PHE A 840 14.94 8.86 -8.26
CA PHE A 840 14.96 7.58 -8.96
C PHE A 840 16.32 7.35 -9.66
N LEU A 841 16.90 8.38 -10.26
CA LEU A 841 18.25 8.30 -10.84
C LEU A 841 19.36 8.16 -9.80
N SER A 842 19.20 8.68 -8.57
CA SER A 842 20.16 8.43 -7.48
C SER A 842 20.13 6.99 -6.93
N LEU A 843 19.11 6.20 -7.30
CA LEU A 843 18.93 4.81 -6.87
C LEU A 843 19.36 3.78 -7.93
N VAL A 844 19.81 4.18 -9.13
CA VAL A 844 20.22 3.23 -10.19
C VAL A 844 21.66 2.74 -9.99
N ASP A 845 21.93 1.48 -10.37
CA ASP A 845 23.19 0.77 -10.15
C ASP A 845 24.20 0.84 -11.33
N GLU A 846 23.98 1.75 -12.29
CA GLU A 846 24.87 1.95 -13.44
C GLU A 846 26.08 2.84 -13.09
N ASP A 847 27.31 2.38 -13.36
CA ASP A 847 28.53 3.18 -13.21
C ASP A 847 28.57 4.37 -14.22
N PRO A 848 28.67 5.63 -13.76
CA PRO A 848 28.70 6.80 -14.64
C PRO A 848 30.02 7.03 -15.39
N TYR A 849 31.11 6.34 -15.01
CA TYR A 849 32.47 6.55 -15.53
C TYR A 849 32.95 5.45 -16.48
N MET A 850 32.15 4.40 -16.67
CA MET A 850 32.48 3.24 -17.52
C MET A 850 31.56 3.19 -18.75
N LEU A 851 32.14 3.23 -19.96
CA LEU A 851 31.36 2.84 -21.14
C LEU A 851 31.19 1.31 -21.16
N PRO A 852 29.99 0.79 -21.38
CA PRO A 852 29.75 -0.64 -21.46
C PRO A 852 30.36 -1.23 -22.74
N PRO A 853 31.19 -2.30 -22.68
CA PRO A 853 31.82 -2.90 -23.86
C PRO A 853 30.82 -3.40 -24.91
N THR A 854 31.07 -3.13 -26.19
CA THR A 854 30.21 -3.55 -27.33
C THR A 854 30.69 -4.83 -28.00
N ASP A 855 31.90 -5.27 -27.71
CA ASP A 855 32.56 -6.49 -28.19
C ASP A 855 32.19 -7.74 -27.37
N ARG A 856 31.32 -7.61 -26.36
CA ARG A 856 31.00 -8.66 -25.40
C ARG A 856 29.50 -8.83 -25.15
N MET A 857 29.17 -9.93 -24.47
CA MET A 857 27.80 -10.33 -24.09
C MET A 857 27.75 -10.83 -22.62
N ASP A 858 28.76 -10.47 -21.83
CA ASP A 858 28.92 -10.74 -20.39
C ASP A 858 28.40 -9.57 -19.54
N LYS A 859 28.47 -9.69 -18.20
CA LYS A 859 27.95 -8.67 -17.28
C LYS A 859 28.64 -7.31 -17.49
N GLY A 860 27.85 -6.24 -17.54
CA GLY A 860 28.33 -4.88 -17.80
C GLY A 860 28.61 -4.58 -19.28
N SER A 861 28.45 -5.56 -20.18
CA SER A 861 28.45 -5.31 -21.63
C SER A 861 27.23 -4.50 -22.08
N TYR A 862 27.35 -3.84 -23.23
CA TYR A 862 26.26 -3.04 -23.81
C TYR A 862 24.99 -3.88 -24.05
N ALA A 863 25.18 -5.11 -24.52
CA ALA A 863 24.09 -6.04 -24.80
C ALA A 863 23.29 -6.43 -23.54
N ARG A 864 23.93 -6.35 -22.36
CA ARG A 864 23.35 -6.74 -21.06
C ARG A 864 22.79 -5.58 -20.23
N GLN A 865 22.99 -4.30 -20.60
CA GLN A 865 22.60 -3.13 -19.78
C GLN A 865 21.20 -3.25 -19.15
N HIS A 866 20.17 -3.66 -19.91
CA HIS A 866 18.80 -3.79 -19.39
C HIS A 866 18.54 -5.05 -18.55
N GLN A 867 19.36 -6.11 -18.68
CA GLN A 867 19.30 -7.29 -17.82
C GLN A 867 20.02 -7.06 -16.49
N ASP A 868 21.14 -6.32 -16.51
CA ASP A 868 21.99 -6.15 -15.35
C ASP A 868 21.49 -5.04 -14.41
N CYS A 869 20.85 -3.98 -14.94
CA CYS A 869 20.39 -2.85 -14.12
C CYS A 869 19.25 -3.19 -13.15
N ASN A 870 19.18 -2.52 -12.00
CA ASN A 870 18.10 -2.69 -11.03
C ASN A 870 16.74 -2.14 -11.50
N MET A 871 16.73 -0.98 -12.16
CA MET A 871 15.50 -0.35 -12.68
C MET A 871 15.74 0.41 -13.98
N GLN A 872 14.66 0.66 -14.72
CA GLN A 872 14.66 1.49 -15.91
C GLN A 872 14.01 2.84 -15.62
N VAL A 873 14.57 3.92 -16.14
CA VAL A 873 14.04 5.27 -15.96
C VAL A 873 13.87 5.95 -17.32
N VAL A 874 12.64 6.34 -17.65
CA VAL A 874 12.27 6.96 -18.93
C VAL A 874 11.44 8.23 -18.72
N TYR A 875 11.59 9.19 -19.63
CA TYR A 875 10.71 10.34 -19.77
C TYR A 875 10.36 10.50 -21.25
N PRO A 876 9.41 9.69 -21.77
CA PRO A 876 9.02 9.73 -23.17
C PRO A 876 8.46 11.11 -23.56
N SER A 877 8.70 11.53 -24.82
CA SER A 877 8.16 12.76 -25.39
C SER A 877 7.16 12.54 -26.55
N VAL A 878 7.01 11.31 -27.03
CA VAL A 878 6.18 10.96 -28.21
C VAL A 878 5.23 9.80 -27.88
N PRO A 879 3.94 9.85 -28.26
CA PRO A 879 2.96 8.78 -27.98
C PRO A 879 3.39 7.38 -28.44
N SER A 880 3.97 7.24 -29.63
CA SER A 880 4.51 5.96 -30.12
C SER A 880 5.62 5.38 -29.24
N ASN A 881 6.44 6.24 -28.64
CA ASN A 881 7.50 5.79 -27.72
C ASN A 881 6.91 5.32 -26.38
N TYR A 882 5.82 5.94 -25.90
CA TYR A 882 5.07 5.45 -24.74
C TYR A 882 4.41 4.09 -25.03
N PHE A 883 3.73 3.94 -26.17
CA PHE A 883 3.19 2.64 -26.61
C PHE A 883 4.25 1.52 -26.58
N HIS A 884 5.44 1.80 -27.13
CA HIS A 884 6.53 0.84 -27.17
C HIS A 884 7.12 0.53 -25.80
N VAL A 885 7.28 1.52 -24.91
CA VAL A 885 7.92 1.28 -23.61
C VAL A 885 7.06 0.40 -22.70
N LEU A 886 5.74 0.52 -22.78
CA LEU A 886 4.78 -0.34 -22.08
C LEU A 886 4.87 -1.79 -22.59
N ARG A 887 4.77 -2.00 -23.90
CA ARG A 887 4.87 -3.35 -24.52
C ARG A 887 6.22 -4.01 -24.27
N ARG A 888 7.30 -3.22 -24.20
CA ARG A 888 8.67 -3.65 -23.88
C ARG A 888 8.79 -4.31 -22.50
N GLN A 889 7.95 -3.96 -21.53
CA GLN A 889 7.96 -4.62 -20.21
C GLN A 889 7.60 -6.11 -20.29
N VAL A 890 6.65 -6.45 -21.18
CA VAL A 890 6.11 -7.81 -21.30
C VAL A 890 6.87 -8.63 -22.35
N HIS A 891 7.25 -8.01 -23.47
CA HIS A 891 7.91 -8.69 -24.59
C HIS A 891 9.30 -9.28 -24.29
N ARG A 892 9.95 -8.91 -23.18
CA ARG A 892 11.29 -9.40 -22.80
C ARG A 892 11.24 -10.76 -22.09
N ASP A 893 12.32 -11.53 -22.17
CA ASP A 893 12.50 -12.77 -21.37
C ASP A 893 13.04 -12.50 -19.95
N PHE A 894 12.90 -11.26 -19.47
CA PHE A 894 13.20 -10.82 -18.11
C PHE A 894 12.24 -9.70 -17.70
N ARG A 895 12.17 -9.41 -16.39
CA ARG A 895 11.32 -8.35 -15.82
C ARG A 895 12.18 -7.46 -14.94
N LYS A 896 12.03 -6.14 -15.10
CA LYS A 896 12.62 -5.09 -14.28
C LYS A 896 11.55 -4.02 -14.02
N PRO A 897 11.61 -3.28 -12.91
CA PRO A 897 10.84 -2.06 -12.73
C PRO A 897 11.01 -1.08 -13.91
N LEU A 898 9.96 -0.31 -14.18
CA LEU A 898 9.97 0.78 -15.14
C LEU A 898 9.37 2.04 -14.52
N ILE A 899 10.20 3.07 -14.37
CA ILE A 899 9.79 4.40 -13.91
C ILE A 899 9.52 5.26 -15.14
N VAL A 900 8.25 5.63 -15.35
CA VAL A 900 7.81 6.47 -16.48
C VAL A 900 7.41 7.85 -15.97
N PHE A 901 8.18 8.87 -16.34
CA PHE A 901 7.75 10.25 -16.15
C PHE A 901 6.83 10.66 -17.31
N GLU A 902 5.60 11.04 -16.98
CA GLU A 902 4.58 11.38 -17.96
C GLU A 902 4.37 12.90 -18.01
N SER A 903 4.45 13.52 -19.19
CA SER A 903 4.16 14.95 -19.27
C SER A 903 2.66 15.22 -19.25
N LYS A 904 2.23 15.95 -18.21
CA LYS A 904 0.88 16.52 -18.08
C LYS A 904 0.47 17.37 -19.29
N ALA A 905 1.41 18.14 -19.85
CA ALA A 905 1.18 18.99 -21.01
C ALA A 905 1.07 18.18 -22.32
N LEU A 906 1.93 17.17 -22.53
CA LEU A 906 1.98 16.42 -23.79
C LEU A 906 0.74 15.53 -24.03
N LEU A 907 -0.02 15.17 -22.98
CA LEU A 907 -1.33 14.49 -23.10
C LEU A 907 -2.25 15.15 -24.15
N ARG A 908 -2.20 16.48 -24.29
CA ARG A 908 -3.03 17.25 -25.24
C ARG A 908 -2.25 18.16 -26.17
N HIS A 909 -0.93 18.28 -26.01
CA HIS A 909 -0.13 19.23 -26.78
C HIS A 909 -0.31 19.00 -28.30
N PRO A 910 -0.59 20.04 -29.12
CA PRO A 910 -0.80 19.86 -30.56
C PRO A 910 0.38 19.21 -31.27
N LEU A 911 1.60 19.40 -30.75
CA LEU A 911 2.80 18.84 -31.35
C LEU A 911 3.20 17.44 -30.80
N ALA A 912 2.49 16.93 -29.79
CA ALA A 912 2.71 15.59 -29.22
C ALA A 912 1.74 14.57 -29.84
N LYS A 913 1.96 14.26 -31.12
CA LYS A 913 1.13 13.31 -31.89
C LYS A 913 2.01 12.40 -32.75
N SER A 914 1.55 11.16 -32.94
CA SER A 914 2.18 10.13 -33.76
C SER A 914 1.34 9.76 -34.98
N HIS A 915 1.97 9.16 -36.00
CA HIS A 915 1.30 8.30 -36.98
C HIS A 915 1.10 6.88 -36.42
N LEU A 916 0.07 6.19 -36.89
CA LEU A 916 -0.16 4.76 -36.60
C LEU A 916 1.02 3.89 -37.08
N ALA A 917 1.66 4.28 -38.18
CA ALA A 917 2.83 3.60 -38.74
C ALA A 917 4.11 3.71 -37.88
N GLU A 918 4.12 4.48 -36.78
CA GLU A 918 5.20 4.44 -35.78
C GLU A 918 5.05 3.29 -34.78
N MET A 919 3.90 2.60 -34.81
CA MET A 919 3.53 1.48 -33.94
C MET A 919 3.32 0.17 -34.73
N GLY A 920 3.53 0.22 -36.06
CA GLY A 920 3.38 -0.91 -36.99
C GLY A 920 4.47 -1.99 -36.87
N PRO A 921 4.48 -3.01 -37.75
CA PRO A 921 5.46 -4.10 -37.70
C PRO A 921 6.92 -3.64 -37.70
N GLU A 922 7.80 -4.44 -37.10
CA GLU A 922 9.22 -4.15 -36.85
C GLU A 922 9.53 -2.84 -36.07
N THR A 923 8.54 -2.07 -35.60
CA THR A 923 8.82 -0.86 -34.78
C THR A 923 9.13 -1.21 -33.31
N ARG A 924 9.85 -0.31 -32.61
CA ARG A 924 10.19 -0.45 -31.19
C ARG A 924 10.62 0.89 -30.56
N PHE A 925 10.75 0.86 -29.23
CA PHE A 925 11.19 1.99 -28.39
C PHE A 925 12.54 2.59 -28.84
N GLN A 926 12.62 3.92 -28.80
CA GLN A 926 13.82 4.71 -29.05
C GLN A 926 14.34 5.26 -27.71
N ARG A 927 15.55 4.85 -27.28
CA ARG A 927 16.20 5.37 -26.05
C ARG A 927 16.55 6.85 -26.15
N ILE A 928 16.81 7.31 -27.36
CA ILE A 928 17.27 8.63 -27.69
C ILE A 928 16.74 8.95 -29.09
N ILE A 929 16.21 10.16 -29.29
CA ILE A 929 15.70 10.63 -30.58
C ILE A 929 16.59 11.78 -31.04
N PRO A 930 17.37 11.61 -32.14
CA PRO A 930 18.20 12.66 -32.73
C PRO A 930 17.41 13.90 -33.19
N GLU A 931 18.15 14.88 -33.71
CA GLU A 931 17.55 16.03 -34.40
C GLU A 931 16.74 15.56 -35.61
N VAL A 932 15.44 15.82 -35.58
CA VAL A 932 14.50 15.33 -36.60
C VAL A 932 14.58 16.10 -37.92
N LEU A 933 15.20 17.28 -37.93
CA LEU A 933 15.46 18.06 -39.15
C LEU A 933 16.79 17.69 -39.85
N HIS A 934 17.46 16.61 -39.40
CA HIS A 934 18.71 16.11 -39.96
C HIS A 934 18.65 14.59 -40.26
N PRO A 935 19.55 14.05 -41.11
CA PRO A 935 19.71 12.60 -41.28
C PRO A 935 20.02 11.90 -39.95
N ASN A 936 19.70 10.61 -39.85
CA ASN A 936 19.82 9.86 -38.61
C ASN A 936 21.28 9.44 -38.31
N PRO A 937 21.94 9.91 -37.23
CA PRO A 937 23.27 9.45 -36.83
C PRO A 937 23.30 8.00 -36.31
N LEU A 938 22.14 7.38 -36.08
CA LEU A 938 21.98 6.02 -35.53
C LEU A 938 21.54 5.00 -36.60
N GLU A 939 21.34 5.43 -37.85
CA GLU A 939 21.01 4.53 -38.95
C GLU A 939 22.19 3.59 -39.25
N GLY A 940 21.91 2.30 -39.40
CA GLY A 940 22.93 1.26 -39.49
C GLY A 940 23.72 0.99 -38.19
N MET A 941 23.33 1.56 -37.05
CA MET A 941 24.03 1.36 -35.78
C MET A 941 23.73 -0.01 -35.13
N GLN A 942 24.47 -1.02 -35.56
CA GLN A 942 24.40 -2.37 -35.02
C GLN A 942 25.41 -2.56 -33.87
N LEU A 943 24.92 -2.58 -32.63
CA LEU A 943 25.73 -2.83 -31.41
C LEU A 943 25.45 -4.20 -30.76
N CYS A 944 24.57 -5.01 -31.35
CA CYS A 944 24.22 -6.36 -30.94
C CYS A 944 23.80 -7.16 -32.19
N PRO A 945 23.69 -8.50 -32.09
CA PRO A 945 23.00 -9.29 -33.12
C PRO A 945 21.57 -8.79 -33.37
N PRO A 946 21.02 -8.97 -34.59
CA PRO A 946 19.63 -8.65 -34.87
C PRO A 946 18.67 -9.67 -34.20
N PRO A 947 17.39 -9.33 -34.04
CA PRO A 947 16.35 -10.29 -33.62
C PRO A 947 16.28 -11.50 -34.58
N PRO A 948 15.96 -12.72 -34.09
CA PRO A 948 15.88 -13.93 -34.93
C PRO A 948 14.81 -13.88 -36.03
N ASP A 949 13.80 -13.03 -35.84
CA ASP A 949 12.65 -12.75 -36.70
C ASP A 949 12.90 -11.61 -37.71
N ALA A 950 14.09 -11.00 -37.70
CA ALA A 950 14.40 -9.85 -38.55
C ALA A 950 14.60 -10.20 -40.03
N THR A 951 13.88 -9.49 -40.91
CA THR A 951 14.02 -9.62 -42.37
C THR A 951 15.18 -8.82 -42.98
N SER A 952 15.84 -7.99 -42.16
CA SER A 952 16.78 -6.94 -42.55
C SER A 952 17.83 -6.72 -41.44
N PRO A 953 19.06 -6.23 -41.72
CA PRO A 953 20.05 -5.89 -40.69
C PRO A 953 19.56 -4.76 -39.77
N VAL A 954 18.98 -5.15 -38.63
CA VAL A 954 18.42 -4.20 -37.64
C VAL A 954 19.53 -3.56 -36.80
N ALA A 955 19.35 -2.27 -36.49
CA ALA A 955 20.06 -1.60 -35.40
C ALA A 955 19.68 -2.19 -34.02
N TRP A 956 20.09 -1.56 -32.92
CA TRP A 956 19.60 -1.91 -31.57
C TRP A 956 18.57 -0.93 -30.99
N SER A 957 18.37 0.26 -31.58
CA SER A 957 17.29 1.20 -31.25
C SER A 957 16.47 1.59 -32.49
N GLY A 958 15.15 1.75 -32.34
CA GLY A 958 14.21 2.08 -33.45
C GLY A 958 14.17 1.06 -34.60
N ASN A 959 13.37 1.29 -35.64
CA ASN A 959 13.59 0.68 -36.96
C ASN A 959 13.98 1.80 -37.93
N ASN A 960 14.79 1.51 -38.95
CA ASN A 960 15.41 2.52 -39.82
C ASN A 960 14.41 3.10 -40.84
N ALA A 961 13.43 3.88 -40.37
CA ALA A 961 12.43 4.55 -41.20
C ALA A 961 12.34 6.05 -40.83
N GLU A 962 13.51 6.70 -40.86
CA GLU A 962 13.82 8.08 -40.43
C GLU A 962 13.63 8.36 -38.91
N PRO A 963 14.32 9.38 -38.35
CA PRO A 963 14.07 9.86 -37.00
C PRO A 963 12.81 10.75 -37.06
N ARG A 964 11.67 10.11 -37.35
CA ARG A 964 10.49 10.77 -37.91
C ARG A 964 10.14 12.04 -37.17
N ILE A 965 10.21 13.15 -37.92
CA ILE A 965 9.60 14.44 -37.61
C ILE A 965 8.17 14.15 -37.10
N PRO A 966 7.85 14.31 -35.80
CA PRO A 966 6.52 14.03 -35.29
C PRO A 966 5.51 14.80 -36.13
N TYR A 967 4.44 14.13 -36.58
CA TYR A 967 3.46 14.62 -37.56
C TYR A 967 3.14 16.13 -37.46
N ALA A 968 2.87 16.56 -36.23
CA ALA A 968 2.98 17.91 -35.69
C ALA A 968 3.83 18.93 -36.48
N LEU A 969 5.11 18.63 -36.66
CA LEU A 969 6.16 19.51 -37.17
C LEU A 969 6.28 19.44 -38.70
N GLN A 970 5.54 18.52 -39.34
CA GLN A 970 5.36 18.50 -40.80
C GLN A 970 4.28 19.51 -41.25
N LYS A 971 3.40 19.92 -40.32
CA LYS A 971 2.29 20.86 -40.57
C LYS A 971 2.57 22.31 -40.17
N THR A 972 3.75 22.62 -39.64
CA THR A 972 4.15 24.01 -39.37
C THR A 972 4.46 24.72 -40.69
N THR A 973 3.68 25.75 -41.04
CA THR A 973 3.72 26.47 -42.33
C THR A 973 4.91 27.42 -42.52
N ASP A 974 5.92 27.36 -41.65
CA ASP A 974 7.12 28.17 -41.73
C ASP A 974 8.24 27.43 -42.49
N ASN A 975 8.85 28.10 -43.46
CA ASN A 975 10.00 27.60 -44.25
C ASN A 975 11.31 27.59 -43.43
N PHE A 976 11.27 27.10 -42.19
CA PHE A 976 12.44 26.97 -41.32
C PHE A 976 13.17 25.66 -41.59
N ALA A 977 14.44 25.78 -42.01
CA ALA A 977 15.37 24.68 -42.20
C ALA A 977 16.71 25.01 -41.56
N LEU A 978 17.32 24.02 -40.90
CA LEU A 978 18.64 24.10 -40.29
C LEU A 978 19.75 24.26 -41.35
N SER A 979 20.91 24.71 -40.90
CA SER A 979 22.17 24.54 -41.63
C SER A 979 22.62 23.08 -41.53
N PRO A 980 23.37 22.52 -42.50
CA PRO A 980 23.80 21.12 -42.47
C PRO A 980 24.52 20.74 -41.16
N PRO A 981 24.56 19.45 -40.76
CA PRO A 981 25.23 19.01 -39.54
C PRO A 981 26.68 19.51 -39.38
N SER A 982 27.42 19.64 -40.49
CA SER A 982 28.78 20.20 -40.51
C SER A 982 28.89 21.68 -40.12
N GLU A 983 27.78 22.42 -40.11
CA GLU A 983 27.68 23.85 -39.75
C GLU A 983 27.04 24.09 -38.37
N THR A 984 26.60 23.04 -37.68
CA THR A 984 26.02 23.15 -36.33
C THR A 984 27.10 23.55 -35.32
N LYS A 985 26.77 24.51 -34.43
CA LYS A 985 27.68 25.03 -33.39
C LYS A 985 27.28 24.62 -31.98
N THR A 986 25.99 24.42 -31.73
CA THR A 986 25.46 24.05 -30.41
C THR A 986 24.63 22.78 -30.53
N LEU A 987 24.94 21.79 -29.70
CA LEU A 987 24.18 20.54 -29.58
C LEU A 987 23.52 20.47 -28.21
N ILE A 988 22.19 20.51 -28.18
CA ILE A 988 21.39 20.50 -26.94
C ILE A 988 20.82 19.09 -26.72
N PHE A 989 21.22 18.44 -25.64
CA PHE A 989 20.53 17.28 -25.09
C PHE A 989 19.47 17.74 -24.08
N CYS A 990 18.31 17.07 -24.09
CA CYS A 990 17.19 17.33 -23.19
C CYS A 990 16.38 16.05 -22.95
N SER A 991 15.34 16.10 -22.11
CA SER A 991 14.42 14.99 -21.87
C SER A 991 12.99 15.50 -21.67
N GLY A 992 11.98 14.69 -21.98
CA GLY A 992 10.57 15.04 -21.76
C GLY A 992 10.08 16.29 -22.49
N GLN A 993 9.26 17.10 -21.80
CA GLN A 993 8.42 18.13 -22.44
C GLN A 993 9.18 19.37 -22.95
N VAL A 994 10.32 19.72 -22.34
CA VAL A 994 11.12 20.93 -22.66
C VAL A 994 11.57 20.98 -24.13
N TYR A 995 11.70 19.81 -24.78
CA TYR A 995 11.96 19.69 -26.21
C TYR A 995 11.03 20.56 -27.07
N TYR A 996 9.73 20.57 -26.76
CA TYR A 996 8.74 21.28 -27.56
C TYR A 996 8.85 22.79 -27.44
N LEU A 997 9.18 23.28 -26.25
CA LEU A 997 9.48 24.68 -25.98
C LEU A 997 10.76 25.12 -26.71
N LEU A 998 11.84 24.33 -26.60
CA LEU A 998 13.11 24.58 -27.29
C LEU A 998 12.96 24.56 -28.82
N TYR A 999 12.24 23.58 -29.36
CA TYR A 999 12.00 23.46 -30.80
C TYR A 999 11.26 24.69 -31.35
N LYS A 1000 10.14 25.08 -30.71
CA LYS A 1000 9.37 26.25 -31.16
C LYS A 1000 10.17 27.55 -30.98
N ALA A 1001 10.91 27.69 -29.88
CA ALA A 1001 11.77 28.85 -29.67
C ALA A 1001 12.90 28.94 -30.72
N ARG A 1002 13.55 27.81 -31.08
CA ARG A 1002 14.57 27.76 -32.13
C ARG A 1002 14.04 28.23 -33.48
N ALA A 1003 12.88 27.70 -33.89
CA ALA A 1003 12.25 28.05 -35.17
C ALA A 1003 11.83 29.53 -35.21
N LEU A 1004 11.16 30.01 -34.14
CA LEU A 1004 10.71 31.39 -33.97
C LEU A 1004 11.88 32.40 -34.05
N ASN A 1005 13.01 32.08 -33.40
CA ASN A 1005 14.23 32.89 -33.42
C ASN A 1005 15.14 32.62 -34.64
N ARG A 1006 14.72 31.76 -35.57
CA ARG A 1006 15.42 31.40 -36.83
C ARG A 1006 16.86 30.89 -36.63
N LEU A 1007 17.13 30.21 -35.51
CA LEU A 1007 18.46 29.72 -35.13
C LEU A 1007 18.78 28.40 -35.88
N LYS A 1008 19.57 28.50 -36.95
CA LYS A 1008 19.83 27.40 -37.91
C LYS A 1008 20.97 26.46 -37.53
N ASP A 1009 21.84 26.86 -36.61
CA ASP A 1009 23.08 26.19 -36.22
C ASP A 1009 23.01 25.52 -34.83
N VAL A 1010 21.79 25.26 -34.36
CA VAL A 1010 21.48 24.62 -33.08
C VAL A 1010 20.69 23.32 -33.31
N ALA A 1011 21.25 22.18 -32.95
CA ALA A 1011 20.59 20.86 -33.00
C ALA A 1011 20.06 20.48 -31.61
N ILE A 1012 18.90 19.80 -31.56
CA ILE A 1012 18.19 19.42 -30.32
C ILE A 1012 17.93 17.91 -30.35
N VAL A 1013 18.37 17.22 -29.30
CA VAL A 1013 18.32 15.76 -29.12
C VAL A 1013 17.60 15.42 -27.83
N ARG A 1014 16.77 14.38 -27.85
CA ARG A 1014 15.98 13.93 -26.70
C ARG A 1014 16.52 12.62 -26.17
N ILE A 1015 16.91 12.57 -24.90
CA ILE A 1015 17.19 11.32 -24.18
C ILE A 1015 15.86 10.86 -23.54
N GLU A 1016 15.23 9.87 -24.14
CA GLU A 1016 13.93 9.32 -23.69
C GLU A 1016 14.13 8.28 -22.57
N GLN A 1017 15.28 7.60 -22.53
CA GLN A 1017 15.69 6.69 -21.46
C GLN A 1017 16.95 7.21 -20.76
N LEU A 1018 16.78 7.61 -19.50
CA LEU A 1018 17.83 8.19 -18.66
C LEU A 1018 18.67 7.10 -17.96
N ALA A 1019 18.05 5.94 -17.67
CA ALA A 1019 18.75 4.75 -17.16
C ALA A 1019 18.14 3.45 -17.73
N PRO A 1020 18.96 2.45 -18.12
CA PRO A 1020 20.40 2.54 -18.40
C PRO A 1020 20.72 3.59 -19.48
N PHE A 1021 21.84 4.28 -19.38
CA PHE A 1021 22.17 5.44 -20.21
C PHE A 1021 22.68 5.07 -21.62
N PRO A 1022 22.27 5.79 -22.69
CA PRO A 1022 22.65 5.51 -24.07
C PRO A 1022 24.04 6.07 -24.45
N PHE A 1023 25.09 5.58 -23.79
CA PHE A 1023 26.47 6.07 -23.96
C PHE A 1023 26.95 6.10 -25.41
N TRP A 1024 26.75 5.01 -26.17
CA TRP A 1024 27.30 4.91 -27.52
C TRP A 1024 26.46 5.65 -28.55
N GLU A 1025 25.14 5.71 -28.36
CA GLU A 1025 24.26 6.50 -29.21
C GLU A 1025 24.59 8.00 -29.07
N VAL A 1026 24.90 8.46 -27.85
CA VAL A 1026 25.47 9.80 -27.60
C VAL A 1026 26.78 10.02 -28.35
N VAL A 1027 27.73 9.06 -28.33
CA VAL A 1027 29.00 9.17 -29.10
C VAL A 1027 28.72 9.40 -30.59
N LYS A 1028 27.84 8.59 -31.20
CA LYS A 1028 27.48 8.71 -32.64
C LYS A 1028 26.81 10.04 -32.97
N ILE A 1029 25.93 10.53 -32.09
CA ILE A 1029 25.26 11.82 -32.23
C ILE A 1029 26.28 12.98 -32.16
N VAL A 1030 27.21 12.98 -31.20
CA VAL A 1030 28.25 14.03 -31.09
C VAL A 1030 29.20 14.00 -32.29
N ASP A 1031 29.56 12.81 -32.77
CA ASP A 1031 30.42 12.61 -33.95
C ASP A 1031 29.86 13.28 -35.21
N MET A 1032 28.54 13.22 -35.45
CA MET A 1032 27.87 13.82 -36.61
C MET A 1032 28.08 15.35 -36.71
N TYR A 1033 28.17 16.04 -35.57
CA TYR A 1033 28.29 17.50 -35.50
C TYR A 1033 29.74 18.00 -35.32
N SER A 1034 30.70 17.08 -35.13
CA SER A 1034 32.07 17.36 -34.66
C SER A 1034 32.90 18.38 -35.45
N ASN A 1035 32.50 18.72 -36.69
CA ASN A 1035 33.22 19.63 -37.60
C ASN A 1035 33.25 21.10 -37.12
N LYS A 1036 32.10 21.64 -36.67
CA LYS A 1036 31.96 23.05 -36.23
C LYS A 1036 31.33 23.21 -34.84
N LEU A 1037 30.96 22.11 -34.18
CA LEU A 1037 30.45 22.08 -32.81
C LEU A 1037 31.40 22.82 -31.86
N GLN A 1038 30.86 23.76 -31.09
CA GLN A 1038 31.59 24.64 -30.15
C GLN A 1038 31.23 24.33 -28.69
N GLU A 1039 30.01 23.86 -28.45
CA GLU A 1039 29.49 23.52 -27.13
C GLU A 1039 28.47 22.37 -27.18
N VAL A 1040 28.47 21.55 -26.12
CA VAL A 1040 27.39 20.62 -25.81
C VAL A 1040 26.64 21.16 -24.60
N VAL A 1041 25.30 21.10 -24.64
CA VAL A 1041 24.42 21.69 -23.64
C VAL A 1041 23.49 20.61 -23.10
N TRP A 1042 23.27 20.56 -21.79
CA TRP A 1042 22.12 19.88 -21.19
C TRP A 1042 21.06 20.93 -20.85
N CYS A 1043 19.85 20.77 -21.39
CA CYS A 1043 18.71 21.63 -21.07
C CYS A 1043 17.59 20.84 -20.38
N GLN A 1044 17.13 21.34 -19.24
CA GLN A 1044 16.02 20.78 -18.47
C GLN A 1044 15.11 21.88 -17.91
N GLU A 1045 13.90 21.52 -17.47
CA GLU A 1045 12.99 22.46 -16.79
C GLU A 1045 13.28 22.54 -15.29
N GLU A 1046 13.77 21.45 -14.72
CA GLU A 1046 13.98 21.26 -13.29
C GLU A 1046 15.17 22.08 -12.75
N ALA A 1047 15.13 22.41 -11.45
CA ALA A 1047 16.26 23.06 -10.76
C ALA A 1047 17.56 22.27 -10.91
N MET A 1048 18.72 22.92 -10.89
CA MET A 1048 20.04 22.27 -11.10
C MET A 1048 20.37 21.15 -10.09
N ASN A 1049 19.71 21.14 -8.92
CA ASN A 1049 19.79 20.08 -7.90
C ASN A 1049 18.66 19.03 -7.98
N SER A 1050 17.85 19.09 -9.03
CA SER A 1050 16.73 18.19 -9.34
C SER A 1050 16.78 17.79 -10.84
N GLY A 1051 15.83 16.96 -11.27
CA GLY A 1051 15.80 16.49 -12.65
C GLY A 1051 16.93 15.51 -12.96
N ALA A 1052 17.37 15.46 -14.21
CA ALA A 1052 18.38 14.50 -14.63
C ALA A 1052 19.84 14.99 -14.57
N TRP A 1053 20.09 16.31 -14.41
CA TRP A 1053 21.44 16.91 -14.56
C TRP A 1053 22.55 16.17 -13.80
N SER A 1054 22.40 15.92 -12.51
CA SER A 1054 23.44 15.27 -11.67
C SER A 1054 23.77 13.84 -12.11
N HIS A 1055 22.81 13.15 -12.75
CA HIS A 1055 22.96 11.79 -13.28
C HIS A 1055 23.56 11.78 -14.69
N VAL A 1056 23.08 12.67 -15.58
CA VAL A 1056 23.51 12.71 -16.98
C VAL A 1056 24.84 13.42 -17.17
N GLN A 1057 25.22 14.38 -16.32
CA GLN A 1057 26.49 15.11 -16.47
C GLN A 1057 27.69 14.16 -16.58
N PRO A 1058 28.04 13.31 -15.57
CA PRO A 1058 29.23 12.47 -15.67
C PRO A 1058 29.12 11.44 -16.79
N ARG A 1059 27.92 10.94 -17.10
CA ARG A 1059 27.68 9.95 -18.17
C ARG A 1059 27.87 10.54 -19.57
N LEU A 1060 27.41 11.77 -19.78
CA LEU A 1060 27.67 12.56 -20.98
C LEU A 1060 29.17 12.91 -21.07
N GLU A 1061 29.84 13.28 -19.98
CA GLU A 1061 31.29 13.54 -19.99
C GLU A 1061 32.08 12.30 -20.40
N THR A 1062 31.75 11.14 -19.82
CA THR A 1062 32.29 9.81 -20.16
C THR A 1062 32.07 9.46 -21.63
N ALA A 1063 30.86 9.64 -22.16
CA ALA A 1063 30.56 9.39 -23.57
C ALA A 1063 31.29 10.36 -24.50
N ILE A 1064 31.24 11.66 -24.23
CA ILE A 1064 31.87 12.71 -25.03
C ILE A 1064 33.39 12.50 -25.13
N ALA A 1065 34.05 12.00 -24.06
CA ALA A 1065 35.46 11.63 -24.06
C ALA A 1065 35.86 10.49 -25.02
N LYS A 1066 34.89 9.85 -25.69
CA LYS A 1066 35.09 8.86 -26.78
C LYS A 1066 34.63 9.36 -28.16
N SER A 1067 34.28 10.64 -28.29
CA SER A 1067 33.88 11.25 -29.57
C SER A 1067 35.05 11.88 -30.32
N LYS A 1068 34.96 11.94 -31.66
CA LYS A 1068 35.89 12.67 -32.52
C LYS A 1068 35.94 14.16 -32.19
N TRP A 1069 34.85 14.73 -31.65
CA TRP A 1069 34.83 16.12 -31.20
C TRP A 1069 35.81 16.34 -30.03
N TRP A 1070 35.89 15.40 -29.09
CA TRP A 1070 36.90 15.43 -28.02
C TRP A 1070 38.32 15.28 -28.58
N GLU A 1071 38.55 14.31 -29.46
CA GLU A 1071 39.87 14.06 -30.11
C GLU A 1071 40.37 15.30 -30.87
N ASN A 1072 39.48 15.99 -31.61
CA ASN A 1072 39.75 17.23 -32.33
C ASN A 1072 39.88 18.49 -31.42
N GLY A 1073 40.06 18.28 -30.11
CA GLY A 1073 40.22 19.33 -29.10
C GLY A 1073 38.97 20.17 -28.85
N GLY A 1074 37.79 19.71 -29.28
CA GLY A 1074 36.50 20.37 -29.06
C GLY A 1074 36.21 20.63 -27.59
N ALA A 1075 36.51 19.65 -26.72
CA ALA A 1075 36.41 19.79 -25.27
C ALA A 1075 37.26 20.94 -24.70
N ARG A 1076 38.49 21.14 -25.20
CA ARG A 1076 39.34 22.28 -24.78
C ARG A 1076 38.78 23.61 -25.27
N LYS A 1077 38.21 23.65 -26.48
CA LYS A 1077 37.54 24.84 -27.03
C LYS A 1077 36.28 25.21 -26.22
N ALA A 1078 35.52 24.20 -25.78
CA ALA A 1078 34.38 24.38 -24.87
C ALA A 1078 34.83 24.87 -23.49
N GLU A 1079 35.85 24.25 -22.87
CA GLU A 1079 36.41 24.67 -21.58
C GLU A 1079 36.95 26.12 -21.65
N ASP A 1080 37.61 26.49 -22.75
CA ASP A 1080 38.02 27.87 -23.06
C ASP A 1080 36.85 28.86 -23.10
N ASN A 1081 35.74 28.49 -23.75
CA ASN A 1081 34.54 29.32 -23.87
C ASN A 1081 33.82 29.46 -22.51
N LEU A 1082 33.83 28.40 -21.69
CA LEU A 1082 33.39 28.36 -20.29
C LEU A 1082 34.28 29.21 -19.36
N HIS A 1083 35.59 29.30 -19.61
CA HIS A 1083 36.50 30.10 -18.79
C HIS A 1083 36.45 31.61 -19.11
N LYS A 1084 36.30 31.99 -20.38
CA LYS A 1084 36.32 33.40 -20.86
C LYS A 1084 35.12 34.24 -20.40
N SER A 1085 34.17 33.66 -19.68
CA SER A 1085 32.85 34.21 -19.35
C SER A 1085 32.51 34.19 -17.85
N ARG A 1086 33.44 33.78 -16.98
CA ARG A 1086 33.21 33.55 -15.55
C ARG A 1086 32.79 34.80 -14.76
N PHE A 1087 31.48 34.97 -14.58
CA PHE A 1087 30.88 35.66 -13.45
C PHE A 1087 30.05 34.67 -12.61
N PRO A 1088 30.02 34.79 -11.27
CA PRO A 1088 29.15 33.96 -10.43
C PRO A 1088 27.69 34.42 -10.59
N GLY A 1089 27.01 33.84 -11.56
CA GLY A 1089 25.58 34.07 -11.82
C GLY A 1089 24.68 33.26 -10.88
N GLY A 1090 23.79 33.95 -10.19
CA GLY A 1090 22.51 33.43 -9.71
C GLY A 1090 21.42 34.44 -10.04
N LEU A 1091 20.15 34.06 -9.98
CA LEU A 1091 18.98 34.86 -10.38
C LEU A 1091 18.65 36.07 -9.46
N ALA A 1092 19.67 36.80 -9.00
CA ALA A 1092 19.49 38.09 -8.35
C ALA A 1092 19.04 39.15 -9.38
N ASN A 1093 17.95 39.87 -9.09
CA ASN A 1093 17.35 40.88 -9.97
C ASN A 1093 18.35 41.96 -10.40
N ALA A 1094 18.95 41.80 -11.59
CA ALA A 1094 19.98 42.66 -12.14
C ALA A 1094 19.42 43.94 -12.81
N SER A 1095 18.47 44.61 -12.15
CA SER A 1095 18.07 45.97 -12.49
C SER A 1095 18.93 46.98 -11.74
N ASP A 1096 19.55 47.93 -12.46
CA ASP A 1096 20.11 49.12 -11.80
C ASP A 1096 18.98 50.03 -11.26
N ARG A 1097 19.35 51.08 -10.50
CA ARG A 1097 18.40 52.07 -9.96
C ARG A 1097 17.67 52.90 -11.04
N HIS A 1098 17.89 52.61 -12.33
CA HIS A 1098 17.28 53.27 -13.48
C HIS A 1098 16.56 52.28 -14.40
N GLY A 1099 16.32 51.05 -13.93
CA GLY A 1099 15.52 50.03 -14.63
C GLY A 1099 16.22 49.37 -15.83
N ARG A 1100 17.54 49.57 -16.00
CA ARG A 1100 18.30 48.94 -17.08
C ARG A 1100 18.83 47.58 -16.62
N VAL A 1101 18.50 46.56 -17.40
CA VAL A 1101 19.11 45.22 -17.30
C VAL A 1101 20.36 45.22 -18.18
N LYS A 1102 21.50 44.78 -17.65
CA LYS A 1102 22.70 44.52 -18.46
C LYS A 1102 22.58 43.14 -19.12
N GLU A 1103 23.13 42.99 -20.32
CA GLU A 1103 23.44 41.66 -20.84
C GLU A 1103 24.36 40.94 -19.86
N SER A 1104 23.91 39.81 -19.32
CA SER A 1104 24.67 38.98 -18.39
C SER A 1104 24.85 37.57 -18.96
N THR A 1105 26.10 37.11 -19.01
CA THR A 1105 26.43 35.73 -19.35
C THR A 1105 26.20 34.84 -18.13
N SER A 1106 25.29 33.89 -18.24
CA SER A 1106 25.16 32.78 -17.29
C SER A 1106 25.79 31.55 -17.94
N ILE A 1107 26.92 31.11 -17.40
CA ILE A 1107 27.50 29.81 -17.76
C ILE A 1107 27.66 28.98 -16.50
N ARG A 1108 26.69 28.09 -16.30
CA ARG A 1108 26.65 27.03 -15.29
C ARG A 1108 26.95 25.69 -16.00
N GLY A 1109 27.41 24.68 -15.28
CA GLY A 1109 27.70 23.35 -15.87
C GLY A 1109 29.05 22.76 -15.46
N SER A 1110 29.58 21.86 -16.29
CA SER A 1110 30.87 21.20 -16.11
C SER A 1110 31.99 21.86 -16.94
N ARG A 1111 33.14 21.19 -17.10
CA ARG A 1111 34.23 21.67 -17.98
C ARG A 1111 33.87 21.59 -19.47
N THR A 1112 32.93 20.74 -19.85
CA THR A 1112 32.66 20.38 -21.26
C THR A 1112 31.17 20.39 -21.63
N ILE A 1113 30.27 20.35 -20.64
CA ILE A 1113 28.83 20.42 -20.84
C ILE A 1113 28.30 21.66 -20.12
N ARG A 1114 27.67 22.55 -20.88
CA ARG A 1114 26.96 23.71 -20.32
C ARG A 1114 25.58 23.25 -19.81
N TYR A 1115 25.22 23.69 -18.61
CA TYR A 1115 23.87 23.52 -18.07
C TYR A 1115 22.97 24.67 -18.53
N ALA A 1116 21.71 24.35 -18.85
CA ALA A 1116 20.62 25.31 -19.00
C ALA A 1116 19.38 24.80 -18.26
N GLY A 1117 18.81 25.63 -17.38
CA GLY A 1117 17.71 25.22 -16.50
C GLY A 1117 17.49 26.15 -15.31
N ARG A 1118 16.70 25.72 -14.32
CA ARG A 1118 16.40 26.54 -13.14
C ARG A 1118 17.57 26.57 -12.14
N ASP A 1119 17.73 27.67 -11.41
CA ASP A 1119 18.71 27.75 -10.31
C ASP A 1119 18.43 26.67 -9.24
N PRO A 1120 19.44 26.26 -8.44
CA PRO A 1120 19.23 25.34 -7.33
C PRO A 1120 18.13 25.82 -6.36
N ALA A 1121 17.17 24.95 -6.05
CA ALA A 1121 16.00 25.29 -5.24
C ALA A 1121 15.73 24.24 -4.15
N ALA A 1122 15.21 24.69 -3.00
CA ALA A 1122 14.82 23.80 -1.90
C ALA A 1122 13.42 23.20 -2.10
N ALA A 1123 12.49 23.99 -2.63
CA ALA A 1123 11.20 23.51 -3.13
C ALA A 1123 11.33 23.12 -4.61
N PRO A 1124 10.61 22.10 -5.12
CA PRO A 1124 10.77 21.64 -6.50
C PRO A 1124 10.49 22.73 -7.54
N ALA A 1125 9.46 23.54 -7.35
CA ALA A 1125 9.11 24.66 -8.22
C ALA A 1125 8.63 25.86 -7.39
N THR A 1126 8.67 27.05 -8.00
CA THR A 1126 8.10 28.27 -7.39
C THR A 1126 6.57 28.26 -7.42
N GLY A 1127 5.94 28.74 -6.34
CA GLY A 1127 4.49 28.98 -6.27
C GLY A 1127 4.03 30.23 -7.02
N PHE A 1128 4.94 31.08 -7.50
CA PHE A 1128 4.61 32.32 -8.20
C PHE A 1128 4.68 32.13 -9.72
N LYS A 1129 3.53 32.08 -10.41
CA LYS A 1129 3.46 31.89 -11.87
C LYS A 1129 4.32 32.89 -12.65
N THR A 1130 4.40 34.15 -12.22
CA THR A 1130 5.25 35.19 -12.83
C THR A 1130 6.76 34.89 -12.74
N GLN A 1131 7.20 34.28 -11.63
CA GLN A 1131 8.59 33.87 -11.44
C GLN A 1131 8.91 32.60 -12.24
N HIS A 1132 8.00 31.62 -12.25
CA HIS A 1132 8.15 30.41 -13.06
C HIS A 1132 8.21 30.75 -14.57
N ASP A 1133 7.36 31.69 -15.03
CA ASP A 1133 7.32 32.21 -16.40
C ASP A 1133 8.63 32.94 -16.77
N PHE A 1134 9.24 33.63 -15.81
CA PHE A 1134 10.53 34.29 -15.99
C PHE A 1134 11.65 33.26 -16.11
N GLU A 1135 11.70 32.30 -15.19
CA GLU A 1135 12.66 31.17 -15.20
C GLU A 1135 12.61 30.37 -16.51
N GLU A 1136 11.41 30.07 -17.02
CA GLU A 1136 11.19 29.39 -18.29
C GLU A 1136 11.79 30.16 -19.47
N ARG A 1137 11.57 31.49 -19.52
CA ARG A 1137 12.15 32.35 -20.55
C ARG A 1137 13.68 32.44 -20.42
N MET A 1138 14.21 32.42 -19.21
CA MET A 1138 15.66 32.49 -18.95
C MET A 1138 16.38 31.18 -19.31
N LEU A 1139 15.84 30.00 -18.97
CA LEU A 1139 16.48 28.73 -19.36
C LEU A 1139 16.46 28.51 -20.88
N VAL A 1140 15.39 28.93 -21.57
CA VAL A 1140 15.33 28.89 -23.04
C VAL A 1140 16.33 29.87 -23.68
N ALA A 1141 16.49 31.07 -23.11
CA ALA A 1141 17.51 32.02 -23.55
C ALA A 1141 18.93 31.44 -23.37
N GLU A 1142 19.23 30.94 -22.18
CA GLU A 1142 20.52 30.35 -21.83
C GLU A 1142 20.85 29.17 -22.75
N ALA A 1143 19.91 28.25 -22.96
CA ALA A 1143 20.07 27.09 -23.84
C ALA A 1143 20.41 27.50 -25.28
N LEU A 1144 19.58 28.34 -25.90
CA LEU A 1144 19.65 28.66 -27.33
C LEU A 1144 20.66 29.76 -27.70
N MET A 1145 21.01 30.66 -26.77
CA MET A 1145 21.84 31.85 -27.06
C MET A 1145 23.26 31.76 -26.47
N GLY A 1146 23.81 30.55 -26.32
CA GLY A 1146 25.20 30.35 -25.88
C GLY A 1146 25.48 30.88 -24.47
N GLY A 1147 24.55 30.70 -23.53
CA GLY A 1147 24.67 31.22 -22.15
C GLY A 1147 24.36 32.71 -21.98
N LYS A 1148 23.88 33.42 -23.02
CA LYS A 1148 23.41 34.81 -22.87
C LYS A 1148 21.99 34.86 -22.30
N LEU A 1149 21.82 35.44 -21.12
CA LEU A 1149 20.49 35.75 -20.57
C LEU A 1149 19.94 37.00 -21.26
N LEU A 1150 19.17 36.79 -22.33
CA LEU A 1150 18.45 37.85 -23.03
C LEU A 1150 17.00 37.92 -22.52
N LYS A 1151 16.52 39.14 -22.25
CA LYS A 1151 15.09 39.36 -22.08
C LYS A 1151 14.39 39.20 -23.45
N PRO A 1152 13.26 38.49 -23.55
CA PRO A 1152 12.48 38.45 -24.78
C PRO A 1152 12.05 39.85 -25.23
N LYS A 1153 12.11 40.09 -26.54
CA LYS A 1153 11.50 41.24 -27.21
C LYS A 1153 9.98 41.11 -27.24
N ASP A 1154 9.49 39.90 -27.48
CA ASP A 1154 8.07 39.55 -27.53
C ASP A 1154 7.85 38.09 -27.10
N ILE A 1155 6.58 37.69 -26.91
CA ILE A 1155 6.18 36.36 -26.47
C ILE A 1155 5.05 35.84 -27.39
N VAL A 1156 5.42 35.02 -28.38
CA VAL A 1156 4.49 34.46 -29.37
C VAL A 1156 4.03 33.08 -28.90
N ASP A 1157 2.72 32.90 -28.67
CA ASP A 1157 2.14 31.66 -28.13
C ASP A 1157 2.83 31.14 -26.85
N LYS A 1158 3.13 32.05 -25.91
CA LYS A 1158 3.94 31.81 -24.69
C LYS A 1158 5.44 31.58 -24.92
N VAL A 1159 5.90 31.39 -26.16
CA VAL A 1159 7.30 31.13 -26.49
C VAL A 1159 8.07 32.44 -26.69
N PRO A 1160 9.28 32.60 -26.12
CA PRO A 1160 10.02 33.86 -26.22
C PRO A 1160 10.68 34.10 -27.59
N LEU A 1161 10.46 35.29 -28.14
CA LEU A 1161 11.23 35.85 -29.25
C LEU A 1161 12.29 36.81 -28.68
N PHE A 1162 13.56 36.59 -29.03
CA PHE A 1162 14.72 37.37 -28.59
C PHE A 1162 15.36 38.19 -29.73
N VAL A 1163 15.22 37.73 -30.98
CA VAL A 1163 15.87 38.29 -32.19
C VAL A 1163 14.94 39.24 -32.94
#